data_AF-A0A6C1BQC1-F1
#
_entry.id   AF-A0A6C1BQC1-F1
#
_cell.length_a   1.000
_cell.length_b   1.000
_cell.length_c   1.000
_cell.angle_alpha   90.00
_cell.angle_beta   90.00
_cell.angle_gamma   90.00
#
_symmetry.space_group_name_H-M   'P 1'
#
loop_
_entity.id
_entity.type
_entity.pdbx_description
1 polymer ?
#
loop_
_entity_poly.entity_id
_entity_poly.type
_entity_poly.pdbx_seq_one_letter_code
_entity_poly.pdbx_strand_id
1 'polypeptide(L)'
;MKREHLEEIIERNPREKLKADKHPLDIMEDLPRLIRDGYDKTPEEDLVRLQWYGLYHDKPRIGHFLLRIKLPGGMLSPKQLREIGSLAKNFNDYAELTTRQDIQLHYIRLDDLPLVFKRLSSVGLFPVGSCGDTVRNITSCPVVGVDKDELFDVRECIGELESFFHNPENRKYFNLPRKFKITISACPYHCNYPEMHDLSFVGMVKDGVEGFAVWVGGGLSSTPRLARKLGIFIPKEKVLEVAKAVVDIWSEEPENRKSFVKARIKYFVDKVGAERFKEMLFERLSFTPESIKEEPVAIRRNFHVGIGKQKQEGFFYVGFPVEAGRVSGSQLIKVAELAQALNLSIRISQRQNLILTDVPEERLEHVIEGMERIGFSLKKSIPRSISIACTSDPFCNYSVGSSKEWLLELLNYLEERIGDIGDIAIGVDGCPHACAHHWLNDIGLQATHIRHPDGSVESAVNIVLGGGYGRHASIGRIVVKRVPLPLAKEYIEKLIIAYKSSAYGSFHEFIKAHSDEELLNIMQEKKVIKEEGGKVRVRIFGPISRFFGGLSEVEVSAKTVEEALLKLEEEFEDFRGKAIDERGELKPFLKVFLNEEDVRFLQGLKTPVKEGDEIAMYPALAGGSPMYDELELHELAIEYEDKPAKDVIAWALDSFHPRLYIAWSGQAEDMVLLDMAHRINPQVRVFTVDTGRLYEETYRLIERVYEVYGLRIDVYFPNSEEVEQMVQGFGVNLFYKSVELRHLCCHVRKVRPLLRALRQVDAWITGLRREQWASRQNIMKIEVDHDHGQIVKINPLADWTEKEVWNYIKENKVPYNELYDKGFKSIGCAPCTRPVSEGEDPRSGRWWWEKDAPKECGMHCSLETGGFERIADKVLGDIK
;
A
#
# COMPACT_ATOMS: atom_id res chain seq x y z
N MET A 1 -23.81 -19.75 -17.48
CA MET A 1 -23.39 -18.40 -17.05
C MET A 1 -21.87 -18.28 -16.99
N LYS A 2 -21.12 -18.32 -18.11
CA LYS A 2 -19.64 -18.30 -18.03
C LYS A 2 -18.90 -17.45 -19.08
N ARG A 3 -19.53 -17.08 -20.19
CA ARG A 3 -18.84 -16.31 -21.26
C ARG A 3 -19.15 -14.82 -21.21
N GLU A 4 -20.44 -14.44 -21.26
CA GLU A 4 -20.88 -13.04 -21.18
C GLU A 4 -20.40 -12.35 -19.88
N HIS A 5 -20.46 -13.05 -18.75
CA HIS A 5 -19.98 -12.54 -17.45
C HIS A 5 -18.46 -12.30 -17.41
N LEU A 6 -17.69 -13.13 -18.12
CA LEU A 6 -16.23 -12.98 -18.20
C LEU A 6 -15.83 -11.86 -19.17
N GLU A 7 -16.57 -11.72 -20.27
CA GLU A 7 -16.40 -10.62 -21.23
C GLU A 7 -16.67 -9.26 -20.53
N GLU A 8 -17.72 -9.18 -19.71
CA GLU A 8 -18.00 -7.98 -18.89
C GLU A 8 -16.85 -7.67 -17.90
N ILE A 9 -16.30 -8.69 -17.23
CA ILE A 9 -15.15 -8.52 -16.32
C ILE A 9 -13.92 -8.00 -17.08
N ILE A 10 -13.63 -8.56 -18.26
CA ILE A 10 -12.50 -8.15 -19.10
C ILE A 10 -12.69 -6.71 -19.58
N GLU A 11 -13.92 -6.31 -19.94
CA GLU A 11 -14.22 -4.95 -20.36
C GLU A 11 -14.03 -3.94 -19.21
N ARG A 12 -14.43 -4.30 -17.99
CA ARG A 12 -14.44 -3.41 -16.82
C ARG A 12 -13.16 -3.41 -15.99
N ASN A 13 -12.39 -4.50 -16.01
CA ASN A 13 -11.13 -4.61 -15.27
C ASN A 13 -9.94 -4.62 -16.25
N PRO A 14 -9.24 -3.48 -16.39
CA PRO A 14 -8.11 -3.40 -17.31
C PRO A 14 -6.95 -4.34 -16.99
N ARG A 15 -6.81 -4.76 -15.72
CA ARG A 15 -5.80 -5.75 -15.34
C ARG A 15 -6.14 -7.11 -15.93
N GLU A 16 -7.42 -7.50 -15.94
CA GLU A 16 -7.89 -8.71 -16.61
C GLU A 16 -7.81 -8.57 -18.13
N LYS A 17 -8.15 -7.40 -18.68
CA LYS A 17 -7.95 -7.08 -20.11
C LYS A 17 -6.50 -7.26 -20.54
N LEU A 18 -5.56 -6.66 -19.81
CA LEU A 18 -4.13 -6.78 -20.06
C LEU A 18 -3.67 -8.24 -20.12
N LYS A 19 -4.17 -9.09 -19.21
CA LYS A 19 -3.85 -10.52 -19.19
C LYS A 19 -4.52 -11.30 -20.33
N ALA A 20 -5.70 -10.88 -20.76
CA ALA A 20 -6.45 -11.49 -21.87
C ALA A 20 -5.86 -11.12 -23.24
N ASP A 21 -5.46 -9.85 -23.44
CA ASP A 21 -4.86 -9.35 -24.68
C ASP A 21 -3.56 -10.07 -25.03
N LYS A 22 -2.74 -10.32 -24.00
CA LYS A 22 -1.50 -11.08 -24.10
C LYS A 22 -1.19 -11.69 -22.76
N HIS A 23 -0.96 -13.00 -22.74
CA HIS A 23 -0.57 -13.67 -21.52
C HIS A 23 0.72 -13.05 -20.97
N PRO A 24 0.82 -12.72 -19.68
CA PRO A 24 1.93 -11.91 -19.16
C PRO A 24 3.33 -12.49 -19.40
N LEU A 25 3.45 -13.81 -19.50
CA LEU A 25 4.74 -14.47 -19.78
C LEU A 25 5.26 -14.22 -21.21
N ASP A 26 4.38 -13.93 -22.17
CA ASP A 26 4.78 -13.78 -23.57
C ASP A 26 5.48 -12.44 -23.84
N ILE A 27 5.52 -11.55 -22.83
CA ILE A 27 6.25 -10.27 -22.91
C ILE A 27 7.76 -10.46 -23.20
N MET A 28 8.30 -11.62 -22.88
CA MET A 28 9.71 -11.93 -23.15
C MET A 28 10.02 -12.03 -24.64
N GLU A 29 9.04 -12.38 -25.48
CA GLU A 29 9.17 -12.40 -26.94
C GLU A 29 9.27 -10.98 -27.50
N ASP A 30 8.63 -10.02 -26.84
CA ASP A 30 8.69 -8.60 -27.19
C ASP A 30 9.93 -7.89 -26.65
N LEU A 31 10.67 -8.47 -25.70
CA LEU A 31 11.77 -7.78 -25.03
C LEU A 31 12.78 -7.13 -26.01
N PRO A 32 13.20 -7.77 -27.12
CA PRO A 32 14.07 -7.11 -28.11
C PRO A 32 13.45 -5.85 -28.73
N ARG A 33 12.13 -5.85 -28.96
CA ARG A 33 11.37 -4.68 -29.41
C ARG A 33 11.34 -3.62 -28.31
N LEU A 34 11.01 -3.99 -27.07
CA LEU A 34 10.97 -3.04 -25.94
C LEU A 34 12.31 -2.32 -25.73
N ILE A 35 13.41 -3.05 -25.86
CA ILE A 35 14.77 -2.49 -25.74
C ILE A 35 15.08 -1.54 -26.89
N ARG A 36 14.76 -1.94 -28.13
CA ARG A 36 15.00 -1.10 -29.32
C ARG A 36 14.17 0.18 -29.28
N ASP A 37 12.91 0.06 -28.88
CA ASP A 37 11.99 1.19 -28.82
C ASP A 37 12.36 2.08 -27.59
N GLY A 38 12.83 1.48 -26.49
CA GLY A 38 13.24 2.19 -25.29
C GLY A 38 12.06 2.48 -24.35
N TYR A 39 12.37 2.85 -23.11
CA TYR A 39 11.38 2.98 -22.03
C TYR A 39 10.27 3.98 -22.36
N ASP A 40 10.60 5.19 -22.81
CA ASP A 40 9.62 6.26 -23.07
C ASP A 40 8.65 5.93 -24.21
N LYS A 41 9.06 5.03 -25.11
CA LYS A 41 8.28 4.59 -26.28
C LYS A 41 7.48 3.32 -26.02
N THR A 42 7.76 2.63 -24.92
CA THR A 42 7.13 1.35 -24.61
C THR A 42 5.74 1.57 -24.03
N PRO A 43 4.69 0.89 -24.53
CA PRO A 43 3.37 0.93 -23.92
C PRO A 43 3.43 0.52 -22.45
N GLU A 44 2.74 1.24 -21.57
CA GLU A 44 2.74 0.95 -20.14
C GLU A 44 2.19 -0.45 -19.84
N GLU A 45 1.25 -0.95 -20.64
CA GLU A 45 0.73 -2.32 -20.54
C GLU A 45 1.87 -3.36 -20.61
N ASP A 46 2.84 -3.14 -21.50
CA ASP A 46 3.99 -4.03 -21.70
C ASP A 46 4.96 -3.94 -20.51
N LEU A 47 5.22 -2.74 -20.00
CA LEU A 47 6.01 -2.55 -18.78
C LEU A 47 5.36 -3.21 -17.56
N VAL A 48 4.03 -3.13 -17.46
CA VAL A 48 3.25 -3.80 -16.41
C VAL A 48 3.35 -5.32 -16.51
N ARG A 49 3.42 -5.92 -17.71
CA ARG A 49 3.63 -7.37 -17.88
C ARG A 49 4.98 -7.84 -17.36
N LEU A 50 6.02 -6.98 -17.36
CA LEU A 50 7.33 -7.30 -16.77
C LEU A 50 7.25 -7.59 -15.26
N GLN A 51 6.17 -7.21 -14.57
CA GLN A 51 5.93 -7.60 -13.17
C GLN A 51 5.91 -9.12 -12.99
N TRP A 52 5.53 -9.91 -14.00
CA TRP A 52 5.59 -11.37 -13.89
C TRP A 52 7.03 -11.92 -13.87
N TYR A 53 8.00 -11.11 -14.26
CA TYR A 53 9.44 -11.38 -14.19
C TYR A 53 10.14 -10.62 -13.06
N GLY A 54 9.38 -10.18 -12.05
CA GLY A 54 9.95 -9.56 -10.86
C GLY A 54 10.25 -8.07 -10.98
N LEU A 55 9.86 -7.41 -12.08
CA LEU A 55 10.19 -6.02 -12.36
C LEU A 55 9.07 -5.06 -11.94
N TYR A 56 9.40 -4.07 -11.12
CA TYR A 56 8.55 -2.92 -10.82
C TYR A 56 9.32 -1.64 -11.12
N HIS A 57 8.63 -0.57 -11.48
CA HIS A 57 9.30 0.73 -11.61
C HIS A 57 9.88 1.14 -10.25
N ASP A 58 11.14 1.59 -10.26
CA ASP A 58 11.64 2.43 -9.18
C ASP A 58 10.95 3.79 -9.22
N LYS A 59 10.86 4.45 -8.07
CA LYS A 59 10.54 5.87 -7.96
C LYS A 59 11.84 6.69 -8.11
N PRO A 60 11.86 7.78 -8.89
CA PRO A 60 10.83 8.17 -9.84
C PRO A 60 10.79 7.25 -11.08
N ARG A 61 9.66 7.17 -11.77
CA ARG A 61 9.42 6.27 -12.93
C ARG A 61 10.11 6.75 -14.22
N ILE A 62 11.44 6.85 -14.19
CA ILE A 62 12.27 7.41 -15.27
C ILE A 62 13.08 6.34 -16.03
N GLY A 63 12.55 5.12 -16.13
CA GLY A 63 13.21 4.02 -16.86
C GLY A 63 14.09 3.10 -16.02
N HIS A 64 14.01 3.21 -14.70
CA HIS A 64 14.65 2.28 -13.77
C HIS A 64 13.63 1.33 -13.14
N PHE A 65 14.08 0.10 -12.92
CA PHE A 65 13.29 -0.97 -12.33
C PHE A 65 13.97 -1.55 -11.10
N LEU A 66 13.16 -1.78 -10.08
CA LEU A 66 13.39 -2.78 -9.08
C LEU A 66 13.28 -4.16 -9.73
N LEU A 67 14.22 -5.06 -9.46
CA LEU A 67 14.10 -6.48 -9.76
C LEU A 67 14.09 -7.30 -8.47
N ARG A 68 13.02 -8.07 -8.28
CA ARG A 68 12.93 -9.06 -7.21
C ARG A 68 13.38 -10.43 -7.69
N ILE A 69 14.33 -11.02 -6.97
CA ILE A 69 14.86 -12.36 -7.21
C ILE A 69 14.29 -13.29 -6.14
N LYS A 70 13.39 -14.17 -6.57
CA LYS A 70 12.72 -15.14 -5.72
C LYS A 70 13.68 -16.22 -5.21
N LEU A 71 13.61 -16.51 -3.91
CA LEU A 71 14.45 -17.52 -3.26
C LEU A 71 13.57 -18.45 -2.38
N PRO A 72 13.13 -19.61 -2.90
CA PRO A 72 12.24 -20.52 -2.17
C PRO A 72 12.82 -20.95 -0.82
N GLY A 73 12.04 -20.77 0.24
CA GLY A 73 12.48 -20.99 1.64
C GLY A 73 13.61 -20.05 2.10
N GLY A 74 13.96 -19.03 1.31
CA GLY A 74 15.13 -18.19 1.54
C GLY A 74 16.46 -18.88 1.29
N MET A 75 16.48 -20.02 0.61
CA MET A 75 17.67 -20.85 0.44
C MET A 75 18.46 -20.47 -0.80
N LEU A 76 19.78 -20.31 -0.67
CA LEU A 76 20.66 -20.04 -1.80
C LEU A 76 22.07 -20.59 -1.60
N SER A 77 22.69 -20.98 -2.71
CA SER A 77 24.09 -21.40 -2.77
C SER A 77 25.05 -20.21 -2.80
N PRO A 78 26.33 -20.42 -2.43
CA PRO A 78 27.36 -19.39 -2.59
C PRO A 78 27.49 -18.87 -4.03
N LYS A 79 27.38 -19.76 -5.03
CA LYS A 79 27.42 -19.36 -6.45
C LYS A 79 26.28 -18.41 -6.80
N GLN A 80 25.06 -18.71 -6.34
CA GLN A 80 23.89 -17.85 -6.54
C GLN A 80 24.07 -16.49 -5.87
N LEU A 81 24.48 -16.46 -4.60
CA LEU A 81 24.70 -15.20 -3.87
C LEU A 81 25.79 -14.35 -4.53
N ARG A 82 26.88 -14.95 -4.99
CA ARG A 82 27.97 -14.25 -5.70
C ARG A 82 27.47 -13.57 -6.97
N GLU A 83 26.66 -14.25 -7.78
CA GLU A 83 26.10 -13.64 -9.00
C GLU A 83 25.14 -12.50 -8.68
N ILE A 84 24.26 -12.66 -7.68
CA ILE A 84 23.36 -11.58 -7.24
C ILE A 84 24.18 -10.38 -6.74
N GLY A 85 25.20 -10.62 -5.92
CA GLY A 85 26.08 -9.57 -5.42
C GLY A 85 26.86 -8.87 -6.53
N SER A 86 27.33 -9.61 -7.53
CA SER A 86 28.00 -9.03 -8.69
C SER A 86 27.04 -8.21 -9.57
N LEU A 87 25.78 -8.62 -9.72
CA LEU A 87 24.77 -7.81 -10.39
C LEU A 87 24.52 -6.52 -9.61
N ALA A 88 24.23 -6.60 -8.30
CA ALA A 88 24.03 -5.44 -7.45
C ALA A 88 25.20 -4.43 -7.53
N LYS A 89 26.44 -4.94 -7.44
CA LYS A 89 27.66 -4.13 -7.53
C LYS A 89 27.81 -3.40 -8.87
N ASN A 90 27.35 -3.99 -9.97
CA ASN A 90 27.44 -3.40 -11.30
C ASN A 90 26.42 -2.27 -11.53
N PHE A 91 25.34 -2.23 -10.73
CA PHE A 91 24.37 -1.14 -10.77
C PHE A 91 24.80 -0.04 -9.78
N ASN A 92 24.29 -0.04 -8.57
CA ASN A 92 24.53 0.98 -7.56
C ASN A 92 25.14 0.43 -6.25
N ASP A 93 25.67 -0.80 -6.28
CA ASP A 93 26.20 -1.55 -5.14
C ASP A 93 25.24 -1.60 -3.93
N TYR A 94 23.94 -1.71 -4.21
CA TYR A 94 22.87 -1.77 -3.20
C TYR A 94 21.89 -2.89 -3.53
N ALA A 95 21.45 -3.59 -2.49
CA ALA A 95 20.39 -4.57 -2.56
C ALA A 95 19.62 -4.64 -1.22
N GLU A 96 18.43 -5.22 -1.26
CA GLU A 96 17.59 -5.36 -0.07
C GLU A 96 17.15 -6.82 0.16
N LEU A 97 17.31 -7.27 1.39
CA LEU A 97 16.70 -8.50 1.90
C LEU A 97 15.23 -8.23 2.26
N THR A 98 14.33 -9.11 1.84
CA THR A 98 12.88 -8.87 1.97
C THR A 98 12.23 -9.69 3.05
N THR A 99 11.05 -9.24 3.50
CA THR A 99 10.18 -9.96 4.45
C THR A 99 9.58 -11.25 3.87
N ARG A 100 9.82 -11.55 2.59
CA ARG A 100 9.49 -12.84 1.94
C ARG A 100 10.73 -13.64 1.54
N GLN A 101 11.87 -13.38 2.18
CA GLN A 101 13.11 -14.13 1.99
C GLN A 101 13.73 -14.00 0.59
N ASP A 102 13.31 -13.02 -0.20
CA ASP A 102 13.87 -12.67 -1.51
C ASP A 102 15.01 -11.64 -1.38
N ILE A 103 15.78 -11.42 -2.45
CA ILE A 103 16.68 -10.27 -2.63
C ILE A 103 16.12 -9.35 -3.72
N GLN A 104 16.20 -8.04 -3.51
CA GLN A 104 15.82 -7.03 -4.50
C GLN A 104 17.02 -6.19 -4.92
N LEU A 105 17.12 -5.93 -6.23
CA LEU A 105 18.07 -5.02 -6.86
C LEU A 105 17.30 -3.80 -7.38
N HIS A 106 17.98 -2.66 -7.53
CA HIS A 106 17.41 -1.41 -8.02
C HIS A 106 18.23 -0.84 -9.19
N TYR A 107 17.71 0.18 -9.87
CA TYR A 107 18.37 0.85 -11.00
C TYR A 107 18.63 -0.03 -12.23
N ILE A 108 17.84 -1.08 -12.43
CA ILE A 108 17.94 -1.92 -13.64
C ILE A 108 17.20 -1.23 -14.78
N ARG A 109 17.76 -1.19 -15.99
CA ARG A 109 17.12 -0.65 -17.20
C ARG A 109 16.70 -1.76 -18.15
N LEU A 110 15.85 -1.44 -19.14
CA LEU A 110 15.37 -2.42 -20.12
C LEU A 110 16.52 -3.10 -20.88
N ASP A 111 17.53 -2.33 -21.28
CA ASP A 111 18.71 -2.80 -22.02
C ASP A 111 19.61 -3.74 -21.18
N ASP A 112 19.52 -3.67 -19.86
CA ASP A 112 20.28 -4.55 -18.95
C ASP A 112 19.63 -5.95 -18.82
N LEU A 113 18.32 -6.08 -19.10
CA LEU A 113 17.54 -7.30 -18.83
C LEU A 113 18.09 -8.57 -19.50
N PRO A 114 18.52 -8.58 -20.77
CA PRO A 114 19.08 -9.79 -21.40
C PRO A 114 20.32 -10.32 -20.66
N LEU A 115 21.20 -9.42 -20.22
CA LEU A 115 22.38 -9.79 -19.45
C LEU A 115 21.99 -10.30 -18.06
N VAL A 116 21.12 -9.57 -17.36
CA VAL A 116 20.66 -9.91 -16.02
C VAL A 116 20.03 -11.30 -16.00
N PHE A 117 19.07 -11.57 -16.89
CA PHE A 117 18.39 -12.87 -16.95
C PHE A 117 19.33 -14.00 -17.35
N LYS A 118 20.26 -13.77 -18.29
CA LYS A 118 21.29 -14.76 -18.64
C LYS A 118 22.16 -15.11 -17.43
N ARG A 119 22.59 -14.12 -16.66
CA ARG A 119 23.44 -14.34 -15.47
C ARG A 119 22.69 -15.08 -14.37
N LEU A 120 21.45 -14.69 -14.06
CA LEU A 120 20.62 -15.41 -13.09
C LEU A 120 20.38 -16.86 -13.53
N SER A 121 20.03 -17.08 -14.80
CA SER A 121 19.79 -18.42 -15.36
C SER A 121 21.04 -19.32 -15.27
N SER A 122 22.25 -18.76 -15.43
CA SER A 122 23.52 -19.51 -15.31
C SER A 122 23.80 -20.11 -13.92
N VAL A 123 23.02 -19.68 -12.91
CA VAL A 123 23.05 -20.19 -11.53
C VAL A 123 21.71 -20.78 -11.10
N GLY A 124 20.84 -21.12 -12.05
CA GLY A 124 19.54 -21.74 -11.80
C GLY A 124 18.54 -20.81 -11.12
N LEU A 125 18.73 -19.49 -11.21
CA LEU A 125 17.76 -18.50 -10.73
C LEU A 125 16.94 -17.96 -11.89
N PHE A 126 15.64 -17.80 -11.66
CA PHE A 126 14.75 -17.15 -12.62
C PHE A 126 13.69 -16.35 -11.86
N PRO A 127 13.53 -15.04 -12.11
CA PRO A 127 12.68 -14.17 -11.30
C PRO A 127 11.18 -14.32 -11.62
N VAL A 128 10.79 -15.28 -12.47
CA VAL A 128 9.40 -15.51 -12.83
C VAL A 128 8.55 -15.82 -11.59
N GLY A 129 7.40 -15.14 -11.49
CA GLY A 129 6.48 -15.25 -10.36
C GLY A 129 6.92 -14.57 -9.06
N SER A 130 8.05 -13.85 -9.05
CA SER A 130 8.45 -13.01 -7.90
C SER A 130 7.42 -11.89 -7.62
N CYS A 131 6.81 -11.40 -8.69
CA CYS A 131 5.83 -10.31 -8.71
C CYS A 131 4.62 -10.68 -9.60
N GLY A 132 3.71 -9.74 -9.90
CA GLY A 132 2.51 -10.03 -10.71
C GLY A 132 1.36 -10.71 -9.95
N ASP A 133 0.33 -11.11 -10.71
CA ASP A 133 -0.87 -11.82 -10.23
C ASP A 133 -0.70 -13.33 -10.40
N THR A 134 0.10 -13.87 -9.50
CA THR A 134 0.58 -15.26 -9.46
C THR A 134 0.94 -15.64 -8.01
N VAL A 135 1.33 -16.89 -7.80
CA VAL A 135 1.90 -17.35 -6.53
C VAL A 135 3.26 -16.69 -6.33
N ARG A 136 3.46 -16.01 -5.19
CA ARG A 136 4.73 -15.36 -4.82
C ARG A 136 5.72 -16.39 -4.27
N ASN A 137 6.88 -15.94 -3.81
CA ASN A 137 7.87 -16.81 -3.18
C ASN A 137 7.23 -17.73 -2.12
N ILE A 138 7.61 -19.01 -2.13
CA ILE A 138 7.21 -19.98 -1.11
C ILE A 138 8.09 -19.75 0.11
N THR A 139 7.51 -19.20 1.19
CA THR A 139 8.27 -18.87 2.40
C THR A 139 8.24 -20.01 3.41
N SER A 140 9.31 -20.15 4.19
CA SER A 140 9.46 -21.17 5.21
C SER A 140 10.28 -20.66 6.40
N CYS A 141 10.55 -21.55 7.36
CA CYS A 141 11.59 -21.33 8.37
C CYS A 141 12.95 -21.15 7.68
N PRO A 142 13.75 -20.12 8.03
CA PRO A 142 15.04 -19.91 7.36
C PRO A 142 16.07 -20.98 7.69
N VAL A 143 15.87 -21.77 8.75
CA VAL A 143 16.76 -22.88 9.16
C VAL A 143 16.11 -24.25 8.94
N VAL A 144 15.19 -24.32 7.98
CA VAL A 144 14.54 -25.57 7.57
C VAL A 144 15.56 -26.65 7.18
N GLY A 145 15.32 -27.87 7.65
CA GLY A 145 16.14 -29.05 7.43
C GLY A 145 17.33 -29.19 8.36
N VAL A 146 17.62 -28.18 9.19
CA VAL A 146 18.79 -28.18 10.09
C VAL A 146 18.47 -27.83 11.53
N ASP A 147 17.39 -27.08 11.82
CA ASP A 147 17.05 -26.68 13.19
C ASP A 147 16.84 -27.89 14.09
N LYS A 148 17.44 -27.88 15.29
CA LYS A 148 17.35 -28.99 16.23
C LYS A 148 15.92 -29.31 16.67
N ASP A 149 15.06 -28.28 16.73
CA ASP A 149 13.71 -28.39 17.28
C ASP A 149 12.62 -28.49 16.18
N GLU A 150 12.98 -28.45 14.89
CA GLU A 150 11.99 -28.62 13.82
C GLU A 150 11.34 -30.01 13.87
N LEU A 151 10.03 -30.07 13.65
CA LEU A 151 9.28 -31.31 13.78
C LEU A 151 9.69 -32.33 12.71
N PHE A 152 9.90 -31.86 11.47
CA PHE A 152 10.34 -32.65 10.33
C PHE A 152 10.84 -31.71 9.21
N ASP A 153 11.54 -32.26 8.22
CA ASP A 153 12.08 -31.48 7.09
C ASP A 153 11.01 -31.24 6.02
N VAL A 154 10.84 -29.99 5.58
CA VAL A 154 9.85 -29.60 4.56
C VAL A 154 10.46 -29.12 3.24
N ARG A 155 11.79 -29.28 3.05
CA ARG A 155 12.48 -28.82 1.83
C ARG A 155 11.94 -29.48 0.56
N GLU A 156 11.55 -30.75 0.62
CA GLU A 156 10.92 -31.46 -0.50
C GLU A 156 9.59 -30.79 -0.88
N CYS A 157 8.73 -30.50 0.10
CA CYS A 157 7.45 -29.81 -0.13
C CYS A 157 7.64 -28.40 -0.71
N ILE A 158 8.67 -27.66 -0.27
CA ILE A 158 9.03 -26.35 -0.86
C ILE A 158 9.40 -26.55 -2.34
N GLY A 159 10.24 -27.55 -2.63
CA GLY A 159 10.68 -27.88 -3.99
C GLY A 159 9.52 -28.28 -4.91
N GLU A 160 8.57 -29.07 -4.42
CA GLU A 160 7.36 -29.45 -5.17
C GLU A 160 6.48 -28.24 -5.50
N LEU A 161 6.21 -27.38 -4.52
CA LEU A 161 5.40 -26.18 -4.71
C LEU A 161 6.07 -25.21 -5.69
N GLU A 162 7.37 -24.97 -5.53
CA GLU A 162 8.16 -24.14 -6.44
C GLU A 162 8.15 -24.72 -7.86
N SER A 163 8.44 -26.02 -8.00
CA SER A 163 8.51 -26.69 -9.31
C SER A 163 7.17 -26.70 -10.03
N PHE A 164 6.04 -26.66 -9.31
CA PHE A 164 4.72 -26.61 -9.92
C PHE A 164 4.27 -25.18 -10.21
N PHE A 165 4.18 -24.31 -9.20
CA PHE A 165 3.56 -22.99 -9.34
C PHE A 165 4.40 -22.00 -10.15
N HIS A 166 5.71 -22.25 -10.25
CA HIS A 166 6.63 -21.37 -10.96
C HIS A 166 7.22 -21.98 -12.23
N ASN A 167 6.73 -23.16 -12.64
CA ASN A 167 6.98 -23.69 -13.97
C ASN A 167 6.16 -22.89 -15.01
N PRO A 168 6.80 -22.16 -15.94
CA PRO A 168 6.12 -21.36 -16.97
C PRO A 168 5.11 -22.15 -17.84
N GLU A 169 5.26 -23.47 -17.95
CA GLU A 169 4.31 -24.34 -18.67
C GLU A 169 2.92 -24.37 -17.99
N ASN A 170 2.87 -24.15 -16.68
CA ASN A 170 1.64 -24.07 -15.90
C ASN A 170 1.00 -22.67 -15.98
N ARG A 171 0.80 -22.18 -17.22
CA ARG A 171 0.40 -20.80 -17.56
C ARG A 171 -0.78 -20.26 -16.75
N LYS A 172 -1.78 -21.10 -16.46
CA LYS A 172 -2.92 -20.80 -15.57
C LYS A 172 -2.52 -20.08 -14.27
N TYR A 173 -1.44 -20.50 -13.63
CA TYR A 173 -1.02 -19.95 -12.33
C TYR A 173 -0.26 -18.62 -12.43
N PHE A 174 -0.03 -18.13 -13.65
CA PHE A 174 0.42 -16.78 -13.96
C PHE A 174 -0.74 -15.87 -14.42
N ASN A 175 -1.98 -16.32 -14.31
CA ASN A 175 -3.17 -15.50 -14.55
C ASN A 175 -4.17 -15.63 -13.38
N LEU A 176 -3.71 -15.35 -12.16
CA LEU A 176 -4.56 -15.35 -10.98
C LEU A 176 -5.29 -14.00 -10.84
N PRO A 177 -6.38 -13.92 -10.04
CA PRO A 177 -7.05 -12.64 -9.78
C PRO A 177 -6.13 -11.60 -9.11
N ARG A 178 -5.19 -12.06 -8.25
CA ARG A 178 -4.20 -11.19 -7.58
C ARG A 178 -2.97 -12.00 -7.15
N LYS A 179 -2.02 -11.36 -6.46
CA LYS A 179 -0.92 -12.05 -5.76
C LYS A 179 -1.45 -13.06 -4.74
N PHE A 180 -0.84 -14.24 -4.70
CA PHE A 180 -1.15 -15.32 -3.75
C PHE A 180 0.12 -15.73 -2.99
N LYS A 181 0.07 -15.76 -1.67
CA LYS A 181 1.23 -15.98 -0.78
C LYS A 181 1.06 -17.29 -0.02
N ILE A 182 1.98 -18.23 -0.27
CA ILE A 182 2.03 -19.51 0.44
C ILE A 182 3.17 -19.46 1.46
N THR A 183 2.94 -20.04 2.63
CA THR A 183 4.03 -20.43 3.55
C THR A 183 3.86 -21.88 4.00
N ILE A 184 4.98 -22.58 4.17
CA ILE A 184 5.03 -23.96 4.64
C ILE A 184 6.17 -24.11 5.63
N SER A 185 5.90 -24.64 6.81
CA SER A 185 6.91 -24.73 7.87
C SER A 185 6.53 -25.76 8.92
N ALA A 186 7.52 -26.53 9.36
CA ALA A 186 7.46 -27.41 10.53
C ALA A 186 8.23 -26.84 11.73
N CYS A 187 8.52 -25.54 11.71
CA CYS A 187 9.18 -24.84 12.79
C CYS A 187 8.23 -24.65 13.98
N PRO A 188 8.58 -25.13 15.20
CA PRO A 188 7.72 -25.02 16.37
C PRO A 188 7.56 -23.59 16.87
N TYR A 189 8.36 -22.65 16.37
CA TYR A 189 8.34 -21.24 16.73
C TYR A 189 7.39 -20.39 15.86
N HIS A 190 6.91 -20.95 14.74
CA HIS A 190 6.11 -20.23 13.75
C HIS A 190 6.80 -18.93 13.27
N CYS A 191 8.13 -18.94 13.15
CA CYS A 191 8.94 -17.78 12.77
C CYS A 191 8.61 -17.20 11.37
N ASN A 192 7.82 -17.94 10.60
CA ASN A 192 7.36 -17.64 9.24
C ASN A 192 5.96 -16.99 9.17
N TYR A 193 5.33 -16.67 10.31
CA TYR A 193 4.02 -16.00 10.40
C TYR A 193 2.91 -16.67 9.57
N PRO A 194 2.52 -17.91 9.88
CA PRO A 194 1.43 -18.58 9.17
C PRO A 194 0.10 -17.82 9.23
N GLU A 195 -0.10 -16.89 10.16
CA GLU A 195 -1.34 -16.12 10.31
C GLU A 195 -1.56 -15.08 9.20
N MET A 196 -0.53 -14.63 8.47
CA MET A 196 -0.67 -13.52 7.51
C MET A 196 -0.72 -13.93 6.03
N HIS A 197 -0.60 -15.22 5.74
CA HIS A 197 -0.47 -15.74 4.38
C HIS A 197 -1.82 -16.14 3.79
N ASP A 198 -1.91 -16.14 2.45
CA ASP A 198 -3.12 -16.53 1.73
C ASP A 198 -3.42 -18.03 1.95
N LEU A 199 -2.36 -18.84 2.04
CA LEU A 199 -2.37 -20.25 2.41
C LEU A 199 -1.16 -20.59 3.29
N SER A 200 -1.40 -21.30 4.38
CA SER A 200 -0.38 -21.74 5.32
C SER A 200 -0.49 -23.22 5.60
N PHE A 201 0.65 -23.91 5.51
CA PHE A 201 0.84 -25.27 6.00
C PHE A 201 1.68 -25.20 7.29
N VAL A 202 1.04 -25.50 8.42
CA VAL A 202 1.63 -25.41 9.75
C VAL A 202 1.91 -26.81 10.27
N GLY A 203 3.18 -27.16 10.43
CA GLY A 203 3.62 -28.51 10.68
C GLY A 203 3.11 -29.07 12.01
N MET A 204 2.71 -30.33 11.97
CA MET A 204 2.31 -31.12 13.13
C MET A 204 2.53 -32.60 12.87
N VAL A 205 2.67 -33.38 13.94
CA VAL A 205 2.75 -34.84 13.85
C VAL A 205 1.48 -35.41 14.47
N LYS A 206 0.74 -36.21 13.70
CA LYS A 206 -0.50 -36.85 14.15
C LYS A 206 -0.37 -38.36 13.98
N ASP A 207 -0.54 -39.10 15.07
CA ASP A 207 -0.48 -40.57 15.07
C ASP A 207 0.79 -41.14 14.40
N GLY A 208 1.92 -40.44 14.57
CA GLY A 208 3.21 -40.78 13.96
C GLY A 208 3.39 -40.34 12.49
N VAL A 209 2.39 -39.71 11.88
CA VAL A 209 2.42 -39.19 10.52
C VAL A 209 2.81 -37.71 10.53
N GLU A 210 3.84 -37.36 9.76
CA GLU A 210 4.26 -35.98 9.50
C GLU A 210 3.28 -35.31 8.54
N GLY A 211 2.79 -34.13 8.90
CA GLY A 211 1.84 -33.41 8.07
C GLY A 211 1.55 -32.01 8.58
N PHE A 212 0.43 -31.43 8.12
CA PHE A 212 0.16 -30.02 8.29
C PHE A 212 -1.29 -29.76 8.69
N ALA A 213 -1.46 -28.80 9.60
CA ALA A 213 -2.68 -28.03 9.69
C ALA A 213 -2.75 -27.01 8.54
N VAL A 214 -3.95 -26.76 8.00
CA VAL A 214 -4.15 -25.88 6.84
C VAL A 214 -4.92 -24.62 7.23
N TRP A 215 -4.32 -23.45 7.02
CA TRP A 215 -4.96 -22.15 7.27
C TRP A 215 -5.05 -21.33 5.98
N VAL A 216 -6.12 -20.54 5.81
CA VAL A 216 -6.40 -19.81 4.56
C VAL A 216 -6.92 -18.38 4.80
N GLY A 217 -6.72 -17.49 3.84
CA GLY A 217 -7.37 -16.18 3.83
C GLY A 217 -6.71 -15.10 4.70
N GLY A 218 -5.43 -15.26 5.04
CA GLY A 218 -4.67 -14.22 5.73
C GLY A 218 -4.26 -13.08 4.79
N GLY A 219 -3.99 -11.91 5.36
CA GLY A 219 -3.37 -10.82 4.62
C GLY A 219 -3.56 -9.45 5.27
N LEU A 220 -2.46 -8.70 5.34
CA LEU A 220 -2.38 -7.40 6.02
C LEU A 220 -3.00 -6.28 5.17
N SER A 221 -2.21 -5.42 4.49
CA SER A 221 -2.74 -4.19 3.86
C SER A 221 -3.51 -3.31 4.85
N SER A 222 -4.25 -2.31 4.36
CA SER A 222 -5.13 -1.44 5.15
C SER A 222 -6.15 -2.19 6.03
N THR A 223 -6.75 -3.24 5.49
CA THR A 223 -7.79 -4.05 6.14
C THR A 223 -7.24 -5.43 6.50
N PRO A 224 -6.47 -5.58 7.59
CA PRO A 224 -5.77 -6.82 7.94
C PRO A 224 -6.71 -7.96 8.32
N ARG A 225 -6.38 -9.19 7.91
CA ARG A 225 -7.02 -10.44 8.33
C ARG A 225 -5.95 -11.43 8.79
N LEU A 226 -6.22 -12.14 9.88
CA LEU A 226 -5.51 -13.37 10.20
C LEU A 226 -6.13 -14.53 9.41
N ALA A 227 -5.29 -15.47 8.99
CA ALA A 227 -5.71 -16.68 8.29
C ALA A 227 -6.68 -17.49 9.16
N ARG A 228 -7.76 -17.95 8.56
CA ARG A 228 -8.75 -18.83 9.17
C ARG A 228 -8.21 -20.24 9.20
N LYS A 229 -8.28 -20.86 10.37
CA LYS A 229 -7.86 -22.25 10.57
C LYS A 229 -8.97 -23.17 10.08
N LEU A 230 -8.65 -24.13 9.21
CA LEU A 230 -9.67 -25.04 8.66
C LEU A 230 -9.97 -26.24 9.57
N GLY A 231 -9.18 -26.48 10.62
CA GLY A 231 -9.40 -27.61 11.51
C GLY A 231 -9.17 -28.96 10.84
N ILE A 232 -8.24 -29.02 9.87
CA ILE A 232 -7.90 -30.23 9.11
C ILE A 232 -6.41 -30.52 9.17
N PHE A 233 -6.06 -31.81 9.15
CA PHE A 233 -4.73 -32.36 8.97
C PHE A 233 -4.59 -32.97 7.58
N ILE A 234 -3.45 -32.71 6.94
CA ILE A 234 -3.06 -33.35 5.69
C ILE A 234 -1.67 -33.99 5.85
N PRO A 235 -1.43 -35.19 5.30
CA PRO A 235 -0.07 -35.74 5.19
C PRO A 235 0.82 -34.86 4.32
N LYS A 236 2.13 -34.88 4.55
CA LYS A 236 3.09 -34.04 3.81
C LYS A 236 3.05 -34.26 2.29
N GLU A 237 2.74 -35.48 1.85
CA GLU A 237 2.66 -35.87 0.44
C GLU A 237 1.46 -35.25 -0.28
N LYS A 238 0.52 -34.64 0.47
CA LYS A 238 -0.70 -34.02 -0.06
C LYS A 238 -0.62 -32.49 -0.19
N VAL A 239 0.51 -31.89 0.18
CA VAL A 239 0.71 -30.42 0.16
C VAL A 239 0.41 -29.82 -1.21
N LEU A 240 0.97 -30.36 -2.29
CA LEU A 240 0.77 -29.81 -3.63
C LEU A 240 -0.69 -29.92 -4.09
N GLU A 241 -1.35 -31.05 -3.82
CA GLU A 241 -2.74 -31.30 -4.18
C GLU A 241 -3.67 -30.26 -3.51
N VAL A 242 -3.46 -30.03 -2.21
CA VAL A 242 -4.22 -29.06 -1.42
C VAL A 242 -3.93 -27.63 -1.88
N ALA A 243 -2.66 -27.29 -2.11
CA ALA A 243 -2.30 -25.95 -2.58
C ALA A 243 -2.96 -25.63 -3.93
N LYS A 244 -2.97 -26.58 -4.87
CA LYS A 244 -3.66 -26.44 -6.16
C LYS A 244 -5.16 -26.22 -5.95
N ALA A 245 -5.81 -27.06 -5.15
CA ALA A 245 -7.25 -26.96 -4.90
C ALA A 245 -7.63 -25.60 -4.30
N VAL A 246 -6.89 -25.12 -3.31
CA VAL A 246 -7.12 -23.80 -2.67
C VAL A 246 -6.97 -22.66 -3.68
N VAL A 247 -5.91 -22.66 -4.49
CA VAL A 247 -5.70 -21.63 -5.52
C VAL A 247 -6.79 -21.69 -6.59
N ASP A 248 -7.20 -22.89 -6.99
CA ASP A 248 -8.22 -23.11 -8.02
C ASP A 248 -9.61 -22.63 -7.54
N ILE A 249 -10.00 -22.98 -6.30
CA ILE A 249 -11.27 -22.54 -5.68
C ILE A 249 -11.42 -21.01 -5.73
N TRP A 250 -10.37 -20.28 -5.38
CA TRP A 250 -10.40 -18.82 -5.39
C TRP A 250 -10.28 -18.24 -6.81
N SER A 251 -9.41 -18.80 -7.65
CA SER A 251 -9.10 -18.22 -8.97
C SER A 251 -10.15 -18.48 -10.06
N GLU A 252 -10.97 -19.52 -9.89
CA GLU A 252 -12.05 -19.91 -10.80
C GLU A 252 -13.37 -19.17 -10.52
N GLU A 253 -13.51 -18.50 -9.37
CA GLU A 253 -14.67 -17.68 -9.02
C GLU A 253 -14.58 -16.32 -9.75
N PRO A 254 -15.44 -16.04 -10.75
CA PRO A 254 -15.33 -14.83 -11.56
C PRO A 254 -15.50 -13.54 -10.75
N GLU A 255 -16.30 -13.55 -9.68
CA GLU A 255 -16.49 -12.37 -8.84
C GLU A 255 -15.17 -11.85 -8.24
N ASN A 256 -14.20 -12.72 -8.01
CA ASN A 256 -12.89 -12.35 -7.46
C ASN A 256 -12.03 -11.54 -8.46
N ARG A 257 -12.46 -11.44 -9.73
CA ARG A 257 -11.78 -10.70 -10.80
C ARG A 257 -12.45 -9.36 -11.14
N LYS A 258 -13.60 -9.04 -10.55
CA LYS A 258 -14.33 -7.79 -10.84
C LYS A 258 -13.58 -6.55 -10.37
N SER A 259 -13.12 -6.56 -9.12
CA SER A 259 -12.39 -5.43 -8.53
C SER A 259 -10.96 -5.82 -8.18
N PHE A 260 -10.00 -5.05 -8.69
CA PHE A 260 -8.59 -5.17 -8.33
C PHE A 260 -8.35 -4.97 -6.82
N VAL A 261 -9.12 -4.07 -6.19
CA VAL A 261 -8.99 -3.71 -4.77
C VAL A 261 -9.46 -4.87 -3.87
N LYS A 262 -10.52 -5.59 -4.28
CA LYS A 262 -11.12 -6.70 -3.52
C LYS A 262 -10.72 -8.10 -4.02
N ALA A 263 -9.75 -8.21 -4.93
CA ALA A 263 -9.40 -9.48 -5.57
C ALA A 263 -8.68 -10.51 -4.68
N ARG A 264 -8.10 -10.13 -3.53
CA ARG A 264 -7.34 -11.06 -2.66
C ARG A 264 -8.25 -12.12 -2.01
N ILE A 265 -7.75 -13.34 -1.83
CA ILE A 265 -8.51 -14.46 -1.24
C ILE A 265 -9.11 -14.17 0.14
N LYS A 266 -8.51 -13.28 0.95
CA LYS A 266 -9.08 -12.89 2.25
C LYS A 266 -10.53 -12.38 2.14
N TYR A 267 -10.88 -11.63 1.11
CA TYR A 267 -12.25 -11.15 0.88
C TYR A 267 -13.18 -12.29 0.47
N PHE A 268 -12.68 -13.24 -0.32
CA PHE A 268 -13.43 -14.44 -0.69
C PHE A 268 -13.71 -15.33 0.53
N VAL A 269 -12.72 -15.53 1.40
CA VAL A 269 -12.88 -16.29 2.65
C VAL A 269 -13.80 -15.56 3.64
N ASP A 270 -13.73 -14.23 3.74
CA ASP A 270 -14.69 -13.43 4.54
C ASP A 270 -16.13 -13.63 4.04
N LYS A 271 -16.34 -13.65 2.72
CA LYS A 271 -17.66 -13.83 2.09
C LYS A 271 -18.21 -15.24 2.27
N VAL A 272 -17.38 -16.26 2.08
CA VAL A 272 -17.81 -17.67 2.06
C VAL A 272 -17.80 -18.29 3.46
N GLY A 273 -16.90 -17.86 4.33
CA GLY A 273 -16.67 -18.47 5.63
C GLY A 273 -15.76 -19.71 5.57
N ALA A 274 -15.06 -19.99 6.68
CA ALA A 274 -14.06 -21.06 6.76
C ALA A 274 -14.67 -22.46 6.57
N GLU A 275 -15.85 -22.71 7.15
CA GLU A 275 -16.53 -24.00 7.05
C GLU A 275 -16.95 -24.32 5.61
N ARG A 276 -17.60 -23.37 4.93
CA ARG A 276 -17.98 -23.56 3.53
C ARG A 276 -16.76 -23.66 2.62
N PHE A 277 -15.70 -22.90 2.89
CA PHE A 277 -14.43 -23.05 2.15
C PHE A 277 -13.83 -24.45 2.32
N LYS A 278 -13.87 -25.01 3.53
CA LYS A 278 -13.43 -26.38 3.82
C LYS A 278 -14.23 -27.42 3.03
N GLU A 279 -15.55 -27.26 2.94
CA GLU A 279 -16.40 -28.14 2.11
C GLU A 279 -16.00 -28.08 0.63
N MET A 280 -15.85 -26.86 0.09
CA MET A 280 -15.38 -26.66 -1.30
C MET A 280 -14.01 -27.28 -1.55
N LEU A 281 -13.12 -27.24 -0.54
CA LEU A 281 -11.83 -27.90 -0.60
C LEU A 281 -11.99 -29.42 -0.67
N PHE A 282 -12.83 -30.02 0.17
CA PHE A 282 -13.05 -31.47 0.18
C PHE A 282 -13.63 -31.97 -1.14
N GLU A 283 -14.50 -31.20 -1.78
CA GLU A 283 -15.04 -31.49 -3.12
C GLU A 283 -13.97 -31.57 -4.23
N ARG A 284 -12.79 -30.97 -4.02
CA ARG A 284 -11.69 -30.88 -5.01
C ARG A 284 -10.56 -31.86 -4.76
N LEU A 285 -10.49 -32.49 -3.60
CA LEU A 285 -9.40 -33.40 -3.22
C LEU A 285 -9.71 -34.85 -3.60
N SER A 286 -8.67 -35.60 -3.93
CA SER A 286 -8.71 -37.06 -4.16
C SER A 286 -8.79 -37.87 -2.87
N PHE A 287 -8.67 -37.22 -1.72
CA PHE A 287 -8.71 -37.80 -0.39
C PHE A 287 -9.51 -36.90 0.54
N THR A 288 -9.96 -37.44 1.66
CA THR A 288 -10.64 -36.68 2.71
C THR A 288 -9.63 -36.33 3.80
N PRO A 289 -9.28 -35.04 4.00
CA PRO A 289 -8.46 -34.61 5.12
C PRO A 289 -9.07 -35.00 6.46
N GLU A 290 -8.23 -35.34 7.43
CA GLU A 290 -8.69 -35.69 8.76
C GLU A 290 -8.97 -34.42 9.58
N SER A 291 -10.07 -34.39 10.31
CA SER A 291 -10.31 -33.28 11.25
C SER A 291 -9.32 -33.32 12.42
N ILE A 292 -8.91 -32.15 12.88
CA ILE A 292 -8.11 -31.96 14.10
C ILE A 292 -8.92 -31.22 15.16
N LYS A 293 -8.70 -31.57 16.42
CA LYS A 293 -9.33 -30.92 17.57
C LYS A 293 -8.56 -29.68 18.02
N GLU A 294 -7.24 -29.74 17.93
CA GLU A 294 -6.33 -28.69 18.38
C GLU A 294 -5.42 -28.29 17.24
N GLU A 295 -5.30 -26.97 17.07
CA GLU A 295 -4.46 -26.35 16.06
C GLU A 295 -3.03 -26.18 16.59
N PRO A 296 -1.98 -26.32 15.76
CA PRO A 296 -0.62 -26.11 16.20
C PRO A 296 -0.42 -24.70 16.77
N VAL A 297 0.31 -24.62 17.87
CA VAL A 297 0.60 -23.36 18.56
C VAL A 297 2.10 -23.23 18.75
N ALA A 298 2.64 -22.04 18.46
CA ALA A 298 4.05 -21.76 18.66
C ALA A 298 4.48 -22.02 20.11
N ILE A 299 5.63 -22.67 20.33
CA ILE A 299 6.12 -22.98 21.69
C ILE A 299 6.67 -21.75 22.40
N ARG A 300 7.33 -20.85 21.67
CA ARG A 300 7.84 -19.54 22.11
C ARG A 300 8.21 -18.68 20.90
N ARG A 301 8.46 -17.40 21.15
CA ARG A 301 8.99 -16.43 20.17
C ARG A 301 10.44 -16.78 19.80
N ASN A 302 10.74 -16.96 18.51
CA ASN A 302 12.12 -17.11 18.02
C ASN A 302 12.19 -16.74 16.53
N PHE A 303 13.18 -15.94 16.14
CA PHE A 303 13.42 -15.51 14.76
C PHE A 303 14.72 -16.04 14.16
N HIS A 304 15.38 -16.97 14.85
CA HIS A 304 16.64 -17.59 14.42
C HIS A 304 17.77 -16.56 14.23
N VAL A 305 17.87 -15.61 15.16
CA VAL A 305 18.97 -14.64 15.26
C VAL A 305 20.02 -15.16 16.25
N GLY A 306 21.29 -14.87 16.01
CA GLY A 306 22.39 -15.40 16.81
C GLY A 306 22.70 -16.87 16.53
N ILE A 307 23.35 -17.53 17.50
CA ILE A 307 23.85 -18.90 17.35
C ILE A 307 22.75 -19.89 17.76
N GLY A 308 22.45 -20.86 16.90
CA GLY A 308 21.52 -21.95 17.18
C GLY A 308 22.10 -23.32 16.85
N LYS A 309 21.68 -24.35 17.59
CA LYS A 309 22.14 -25.73 17.39
C LYS A 309 21.41 -26.38 16.22
N GLN A 310 22.12 -27.21 15.48
CA GLN A 310 21.51 -28.04 14.44
C GLN A 310 21.21 -29.47 14.93
N LYS A 311 20.50 -30.23 14.09
CA LYS A 311 20.26 -31.67 14.29
C LYS A 311 21.54 -32.48 14.31
N GLN A 312 22.50 -32.11 13.46
CA GLN A 312 23.82 -32.73 13.39
C GLN A 312 24.61 -32.34 14.64
N GLU A 313 25.10 -33.33 15.37
CA GLU A 313 25.91 -33.12 16.57
C GLU A 313 27.18 -32.35 16.22
N GLY A 314 27.50 -31.31 16.99
CA GLY A 314 28.64 -30.42 16.74
C GLY A 314 28.43 -29.36 15.64
N PHE A 315 27.23 -29.21 15.08
CA PHE A 315 26.93 -28.19 14.06
C PHE A 315 25.96 -27.11 14.57
N PHE A 316 26.17 -25.91 14.04
CA PHE A 316 25.44 -24.69 14.39
C PHE A 316 24.99 -23.93 13.17
N TYR A 317 23.88 -23.22 13.28
CA TYR A 317 23.55 -22.10 12.39
C TYR A 317 23.82 -20.79 13.11
N VAL A 318 24.07 -19.73 12.35
CA VAL A 318 24.31 -18.39 12.88
C VAL A 318 23.50 -17.37 12.09
N GLY A 319 22.55 -16.71 12.75
CA GLY A 319 21.76 -15.62 12.19
C GLY A 319 22.39 -14.26 12.45
N PHE A 320 22.86 -13.63 11.38
CA PHE A 320 23.53 -12.34 11.38
C PHE A 320 22.54 -11.20 11.15
N PRO A 321 22.49 -10.21 12.06
CA PRO A 321 21.64 -9.04 11.90
C PRO A 321 22.02 -8.24 10.64
N VAL A 322 21.02 -7.88 9.85
CA VAL A 322 21.16 -6.98 8.70
C VAL A 322 20.21 -5.81 8.93
N GLU A 323 20.79 -4.67 9.28
CA GLU A 323 20.05 -3.48 9.69
C GLU A 323 19.11 -3.01 8.58
N ALA A 324 17.79 -3.02 8.88
CA ALA A 324 16.71 -2.74 7.94
C ALA A 324 16.77 -3.55 6.62
N GLY A 325 17.45 -4.71 6.61
CA GLY A 325 17.63 -5.54 5.42
C GLY A 325 18.52 -4.94 4.32
N ARG A 326 19.33 -3.92 4.62
CA ARG A 326 20.20 -3.26 3.62
C ARG A 326 21.54 -3.97 3.49
N VAL A 327 21.94 -4.26 2.25
CA VAL A 327 23.21 -4.90 1.93
C VAL A 327 23.82 -4.26 0.68
N SER A 328 25.14 -4.32 0.53
CA SER A 328 25.81 -4.01 -0.74
C SER A 328 26.12 -5.27 -1.55
N GLY A 329 26.24 -5.14 -2.87
CA GLY A 329 26.70 -6.22 -3.73
C GLY A 329 28.09 -6.71 -3.33
N SER A 330 28.97 -5.78 -2.96
CA SER A 330 30.30 -6.05 -2.41
C SER A 330 30.25 -6.90 -1.13
N GLN A 331 29.30 -6.65 -0.22
CA GLN A 331 29.09 -7.50 0.95
C GLN A 331 28.62 -8.89 0.56
N LEU A 332 27.62 -9.00 -0.32
CA LEU A 332 27.06 -10.28 -0.75
C LEU A 332 28.12 -11.18 -1.42
N ILE A 333 29.01 -10.61 -2.23
CA ILE A 333 30.15 -11.34 -2.84
C ILE A 333 31.07 -11.92 -1.75
N LYS A 334 31.42 -11.12 -0.73
CA LYS A 334 32.31 -11.58 0.35
C LYS A 334 31.64 -12.65 1.22
N VAL A 335 30.34 -12.54 1.48
CA VAL A 335 29.57 -13.59 2.19
C VAL A 335 29.59 -14.88 1.37
N ALA A 336 29.41 -14.79 0.06
CA ALA A 336 29.49 -15.95 -0.83
C ALA A 336 30.90 -16.58 -0.83
N GLU A 337 31.96 -15.79 -0.80
CA GLU A 337 33.34 -16.26 -0.70
C GLU A 337 33.60 -17.01 0.61
N LEU A 338 33.17 -16.44 1.73
CA LEU A 338 33.29 -17.06 3.06
C LEU A 338 32.52 -18.38 3.11
N ALA A 339 31.25 -18.38 2.67
CA ALA A 339 30.41 -19.57 2.67
C ALA A 339 30.97 -20.66 1.75
N GLN A 340 31.49 -20.29 0.57
CA GLN A 340 32.12 -21.23 -0.35
C GLN A 340 33.39 -21.86 0.23
N ALA A 341 34.25 -21.06 0.87
CA ALA A 341 35.51 -21.52 1.44
C ALA A 341 35.30 -22.49 2.61
N LEU A 342 34.20 -22.31 3.35
CA LEU A 342 33.89 -23.09 4.54
C LEU A 342 32.82 -24.16 4.32
N ASN A 343 32.32 -24.30 3.09
CA ASN A 343 31.23 -25.21 2.71
C ASN A 343 29.94 -25.00 3.52
N LEU A 344 29.58 -23.73 3.72
CA LEU A 344 28.37 -23.31 4.42
C LEU A 344 27.24 -23.07 3.43
N SER A 345 26.01 -23.16 3.93
CA SER A 345 24.83 -22.79 3.15
C SER A 345 24.23 -21.47 3.66
N ILE A 346 23.64 -20.69 2.75
CA ILE A 346 23.16 -19.33 3.03
C ILE A 346 21.63 -19.34 3.05
N ARG A 347 21.06 -18.55 3.95
CA ARG A 347 19.62 -18.41 4.17
C ARG A 347 19.24 -16.94 4.37
N ILE A 348 18.02 -16.57 3.98
CA ILE A 348 17.42 -15.26 4.24
C ILE A 348 16.18 -15.44 5.11
N SER A 349 16.06 -14.65 6.18
CA SER A 349 14.90 -14.69 7.07
C SER A 349 13.81 -13.70 6.67
N GLN A 350 12.58 -13.92 7.16
CA GLN A 350 11.50 -12.93 7.05
C GLN A 350 11.74 -11.68 7.91
N ARG A 351 12.75 -11.72 8.80
CA ARG A 351 13.29 -10.56 9.53
C ARG A 351 14.38 -9.82 8.76
N GLN A 352 14.51 -10.10 7.46
CA GLN A 352 15.46 -9.43 6.56
C GLN A 352 16.93 -9.68 6.92
N ASN A 353 17.26 -10.81 7.55
CA ASN A 353 18.63 -11.16 7.97
C ASN A 353 19.26 -12.23 7.09
N LEU A 354 20.59 -12.34 7.19
CA LEU A 354 21.37 -13.46 6.65
C LEU A 354 21.57 -14.53 7.71
N ILE A 355 21.43 -15.79 7.35
CA ILE A 355 21.75 -16.93 8.23
C ILE A 355 22.74 -17.84 7.48
N LEU A 356 23.81 -18.25 8.16
CA LEU A 356 24.74 -19.28 7.69
C LEU A 356 24.47 -20.57 8.43
N THR A 357 24.27 -21.67 7.70
CA THR A 357 24.06 -23.02 8.23
C THR A 357 25.29 -23.89 8.02
N ASP A 358 25.24 -25.10 8.55
CA ASP A 358 26.28 -26.12 8.45
C ASP A 358 27.64 -25.67 9.02
N VAL A 359 27.66 -24.87 10.10
CA VAL A 359 28.87 -24.37 10.76
C VAL A 359 29.34 -25.38 11.82
N PRO A 360 30.49 -26.05 11.66
CA PRO A 360 31.07 -26.88 12.72
C PRO A 360 31.47 -26.03 13.93
N GLU A 361 31.38 -26.60 15.13
CA GLU A 361 31.73 -25.94 16.39
C GLU A 361 33.14 -25.31 16.35
N GLU A 362 34.12 -26.05 15.81
CA GLU A 362 35.52 -25.60 15.72
C GLU A 362 35.75 -24.45 14.74
N ARG A 363 34.76 -24.14 13.88
CA ARG A 363 34.81 -23.03 12.91
C ARG A 363 33.91 -21.87 13.29
N LEU A 364 33.16 -21.96 14.39
CA LEU A 364 32.14 -20.99 14.77
C LEU A 364 32.73 -19.57 14.92
N GLU A 365 33.81 -19.44 15.68
CA GLU A 365 34.50 -18.15 15.87
C GLU A 365 35.01 -17.57 14.54
N HIS A 366 35.59 -18.42 13.68
CA HIS A 366 36.09 -18.00 12.37
C HIS A 366 34.98 -17.45 11.46
N VAL A 367 33.79 -18.05 11.48
CA VAL A 367 32.62 -17.56 10.75
C VAL A 367 32.14 -16.23 11.30
N ILE A 368 32.07 -16.10 12.62
CA ILE A 368 31.64 -14.85 13.29
C ILE A 368 32.60 -13.71 12.96
N GLU A 369 33.91 -13.92 13.08
CA GLU A 369 34.93 -12.93 12.72
C GLU A 369 34.95 -12.61 11.22
N GLY A 370 34.69 -13.61 10.38
CA GLY A 370 34.53 -13.43 8.93
C GLY A 370 33.39 -12.48 8.59
N MET A 371 32.21 -12.71 9.16
CA MET A 371 31.03 -11.89 8.95
C MET A 371 31.17 -10.49 9.57
N GLU A 372 31.80 -10.37 10.75
CA GLU A 372 32.13 -9.08 11.37
C GLU A 372 32.97 -8.21 10.42
N ARG A 373 34.02 -8.78 9.80
CA ARG A 373 34.87 -8.07 8.83
C ARG A 373 34.14 -7.65 7.56
N ILE A 374 33.04 -8.32 7.22
CA ILE A 374 32.17 -7.95 6.09
C ILE A 374 31.19 -6.82 6.48
N GLY A 375 30.97 -6.62 7.78
CA GLY A 375 30.09 -5.60 8.35
C GLY A 375 28.82 -6.15 8.99
N PHE A 376 28.72 -7.46 9.23
CA PHE A 376 27.59 -8.09 9.89
C PHE A 376 28.00 -8.62 11.27
N SER A 377 27.58 -7.90 12.32
CA SER A 377 28.01 -8.16 13.70
C SER A 377 26.94 -8.82 14.56
N LEU A 378 27.30 -9.85 15.31
CA LEU A 378 26.46 -10.43 16.36
C LEU A 378 26.41 -9.57 17.64
N LYS A 379 27.22 -8.53 17.74
CA LYS A 379 27.21 -7.59 18.88
C LYS A 379 26.04 -6.61 18.82
N LYS A 380 25.31 -6.59 17.69
CA LYS A 380 24.11 -5.77 17.54
C LYS A 380 23.02 -6.27 18.50
N SER A 381 22.22 -5.33 19.00
CA SER A 381 21.11 -5.62 19.90
C SER A 381 20.06 -6.52 19.23
N ILE A 382 19.29 -7.25 20.04
CA ILE A 382 18.16 -8.07 19.54
C ILE A 382 17.18 -7.22 18.74
N PRO A 383 16.77 -5.99 19.17
CA PRO A 383 15.88 -5.12 18.43
C PRO A 383 16.34 -4.80 17.00
N ARG A 384 17.64 -4.56 16.81
CA ARG A 384 18.24 -4.36 15.46
C ARG A 384 18.14 -5.59 14.56
N SER A 385 18.01 -6.76 15.17
CA SER A 385 17.94 -8.05 14.48
C SER A 385 16.51 -8.47 14.14
N ILE A 386 15.51 -7.96 14.86
CA ILE A 386 14.11 -8.42 14.73
C ILE A 386 13.17 -7.34 14.22
N SER A 387 13.58 -6.08 14.25
CA SER A 387 12.83 -4.96 13.70
C SER A 387 13.03 -4.87 12.20
N ILE A 388 11.96 -4.53 11.48
CA ILE A 388 11.92 -4.58 10.01
C ILE A 388 11.33 -3.31 9.42
N ALA A 389 11.78 -2.96 8.22
CA ALA A 389 11.28 -1.83 7.46
C ALA A 389 11.11 -2.18 5.97
N CYS A 390 10.06 -1.63 5.35
CA CYS A 390 9.77 -1.88 3.94
C CYS A 390 10.71 -1.05 3.03
N THR A 391 10.71 -1.29 1.72
CA THR A 391 11.57 -0.55 0.77
C THR A 391 11.34 0.96 0.85
N SER A 392 10.07 1.40 0.78
CA SER A 392 9.65 2.81 0.88
C SER A 392 10.46 3.77 -0.01
N ASP A 393 10.53 5.05 0.36
CA ASP A 393 11.35 6.03 -0.35
C ASP A 393 12.85 5.67 -0.23
N PRO A 394 13.62 5.85 -1.32
CA PRO A 394 13.29 6.57 -2.54
C PRO A 394 12.64 5.72 -3.64
N PHE A 395 12.44 4.41 -3.45
CA PHE A 395 12.13 3.49 -4.56
C PHE A 395 10.66 3.14 -4.74
N CYS A 396 9.85 3.19 -3.68
CA CYS A 396 8.46 2.73 -3.71
C CYS A 396 7.51 3.83 -4.20
N ASN A 397 6.67 3.53 -5.19
CA ASN A 397 5.67 4.45 -5.75
C ASN A 397 4.38 4.60 -4.89
N TYR A 398 4.42 4.12 -3.65
CA TYR A 398 3.31 4.22 -2.70
C TYR A 398 3.75 4.88 -1.40
N SER A 399 5.05 5.12 -1.22
CA SER A 399 5.55 5.59 0.06
C SER A 399 5.38 7.08 0.23
N VAL A 400 5.09 7.41 1.48
CA VAL A 400 4.97 8.76 2.02
C VAL A 400 6.19 9.21 2.84
N GLY A 401 7.18 8.34 3.00
CA GLY A 401 8.42 8.64 3.69
C GLY A 401 9.39 7.45 3.70
N SER A 402 10.61 7.69 4.18
CA SER A 402 11.66 6.67 4.26
C SER A 402 11.55 5.84 5.55
N SER A 403 11.01 4.63 5.43
CA SER A 403 10.81 3.73 6.57
C SER A 403 12.11 3.13 7.11
N LYS A 404 13.07 2.80 6.22
CA LYS A 404 14.36 2.20 6.62
C LYS A 404 15.22 3.19 7.38
N GLU A 405 15.34 4.44 6.90
CA GLU A 405 16.09 5.47 7.64
C GLU A 405 15.45 5.71 9.01
N TRP A 406 14.13 5.88 9.03
CA TRP A 406 13.45 6.22 10.27
C TRP A 406 13.49 5.08 11.30
N LEU A 407 13.42 3.80 10.89
CA LEU A 407 13.66 2.68 11.80
C LEU A 407 15.05 2.75 12.44
N LEU A 408 16.09 3.00 11.65
CA LEU A 408 17.47 3.05 12.15
C LEU A 408 17.68 4.24 13.08
N GLU A 409 17.12 5.41 12.74
CA GLU A 409 17.12 6.57 13.61
C GLU A 409 16.41 6.33 14.94
N LEU A 410 15.24 5.68 14.91
CA LEU A 410 14.49 5.35 16.13
C LEU A 410 15.26 4.37 17.01
N LEU A 411 15.86 3.33 16.42
CA LEU A 411 16.67 2.37 17.18
C LEU A 411 17.92 3.03 17.77
N ASN A 412 18.62 3.89 17.03
CA ASN A 412 19.73 4.67 17.55
C ASN A 412 19.28 5.53 18.75
N TYR A 413 18.17 6.26 18.58
CA TYR A 413 17.59 7.11 19.62
C TYR A 413 17.26 6.31 20.89
N LEU A 414 16.55 5.19 20.76
CA LEU A 414 16.17 4.37 21.91
C LEU A 414 17.40 3.76 22.61
N GLU A 415 18.38 3.27 21.85
CA GLU A 415 19.60 2.69 22.44
C GLU A 415 20.44 3.74 23.20
N GLU A 416 20.55 4.96 22.67
CA GLU A 416 21.26 6.06 23.34
C GLU A 416 20.55 6.53 24.61
N ARG A 417 19.22 6.51 24.62
CA ARG A 417 18.39 7.06 25.70
C ARG A 417 18.08 6.07 26.81
N ILE A 418 17.68 4.85 26.44
CA ILE A 418 17.13 3.84 27.35
C ILE A 418 17.80 2.46 27.23
N GLY A 419 18.91 2.38 26.47
CA GLY A 419 19.65 1.15 26.25
C GLY A 419 18.88 0.09 25.47
N ASP A 420 19.24 -1.18 25.66
CA ASP A 420 18.60 -2.31 24.98
C ASP A 420 17.11 -2.41 25.35
N ILE A 421 16.23 -2.44 24.36
CA ILE A 421 14.77 -2.58 24.53
C ILE A 421 14.30 -4.04 24.54
N GLY A 422 15.22 -5.01 24.57
CA GLY A 422 14.91 -6.43 24.73
C GLY A 422 14.41 -7.08 23.44
N ASP A 423 13.28 -7.79 23.49
CA ASP A 423 12.73 -8.53 22.35
C ASP A 423 11.55 -7.83 21.66
N ILE A 424 11.34 -6.54 21.95
CA ILE A 424 10.34 -5.67 21.30
C ILE A 424 10.72 -5.51 19.82
N ALA A 425 9.90 -6.03 18.92
CA ALA A 425 10.05 -5.83 17.48
C ALA A 425 9.29 -4.60 17.01
N ILE A 426 9.96 -3.78 16.22
CA ILE A 426 9.40 -2.60 15.58
C ILE A 426 9.21 -2.87 14.08
N GLY A 427 8.02 -2.61 13.55
CA GLY A 427 7.72 -2.72 12.12
C GLY A 427 7.39 -1.37 11.51
N VAL A 428 8.20 -0.91 10.55
CA VAL A 428 8.03 0.42 9.94
C VAL A 428 7.62 0.31 8.48
N ASP A 429 6.44 0.84 8.17
CA ASP A 429 5.87 0.85 6.83
C ASP A 429 5.71 2.27 6.32
N GLY A 430 6.19 2.52 5.10
CA GLY A 430 6.04 3.81 4.42
C GLY A 430 4.65 4.07 3.84
N CYS A 431 3.66 3.18 4.03
CA CYS A 431 2.27 3.34 3.55
C CYS A 431 1.33 2.29 4.20
N PRO A 432 0.01 2.34 3.98
CA PRO A 432 -0.94 1.37 4.53
C PRO A 432 -0.83 -0.08 4.04
N HIS A 433 0.02 -0.40 3.06
CA HIS A 433 0.10 -1.76 2.50
C HIS A 433 0.75 -2.81 3.41
N ALA A 434 1.37 -2.40 4.52
CA ALA A 434 1.90 -3.27 5.57
C ALA A 434 2.96 -4.30 5.08
N CYS A 435 3.92 -3.86 4.28
CA CYS A 435 5.01 -4.69 3.76
C CYS A 435 6.01 -5.14 4.84
N ALA A 436 6.17 -4.35 5.90
CA ALA A 436 6.95 -4.63 7.11
C ALA A 436 6.06 -4.99 8.32
N HIS A 437 4.82 -5.37 8.05
CA HIS A 437 3.91 -5.97 9.01
C HIS A 437 3.62 -5.10 10.23
N HIS A 438 3.46 -3.77 10.09
CA HIS A 438 3.11 -2.90 11.24
C HIS A 438 1.93 -3.42 12.08
N TRP A 439 0.96 -4.10 11.48
CA TRP A 439 -0.15 -4.73 12.22
C TRP A 439 0.23 -5.88 13.16
N LEU A 440 1.36 -6.56 12.96
CA LEU A 440 1.73 -7.79 13.68
C LEU A 440 3.01 -7.66 14.52
N ASN A 441 3.69 -6.52 14.47
CA ASN A 441 4.82 -6.25 15.35
C ASN A 441 4.34 -5.71 16.70
N ASP A 442 5.20 -5.80 17.72
CA ASP A 442 4.88 -5.29 19.07
C ASP A 442 4.59 -3.78 19.01
N ILE A 443 5.41 -3.06 18.25
CA ILE A 443 5.20 -1.66 17.88
C ILE A 443 5.20 -1.57 16.35
N GLY A 444 4.04 -1.27 15.77
CA GLY A 444 3.89 -0.96 14.36
C GLY A 444 3.87 0.53 14.11
N LEU A 445 4.55 0.99 13.07
CA LEU A 445 4.58 2.38 12.67
C LEU A 445 4.20 2.47 11.19
N GLN A 446 3.09 3.13 10.92
CA GLN A 446 2.57 3.35 9.57
C GLN A 446 2.76 4.83 9.23
N ALA A 447 3.62 5.12 8.26
CA ALA A 447 3.83 6.48 7.78
C ALA A 447 2.53 7.05 7.18
N THR A 448 2.32 8.33 7.44
CA THR A 448 1.19 9.15 7.01
C THR A 448 1.64 10.61 6.99
N HIS A 449 0.69 11.54 6.86
CA HIS A 449 0.97 12.96 6.81
C HIS A 449 -0.01 13.79 7.63
N ILE A 450 0.45 14.99 8.01
CA ILE A 450 -0.36 16.06 8.57
C ILE A 450 -0.35 17.19 7.55
N ARG A 451 -1.54 17.58 7.07
CA ARG A 451 -1.70 18.77 6.26
C ARG A 451 -2.09 19.94 7.16
N HIS A 452 -1.29 21.00 7.14
CA HIS A 452 -1.54 22.21 7.91
C HIS A 452 -2.52 23.14 7.17
N PRO A 453 -3.23 24.05 7.86
CA PRO A 453 -4.19 24.96 7.23
C PRO A 453 -3.60 25.88 6.16
N ASP A 454 -2.29 26.12 6.19
CA ASP A 454 -1.55 26.90 5.18
C ASP A 454 -1.21 26.09 3.92
N GLY A 455 -1.57 24.80 3.89
CA GLY A 455 -1.32 23.87 2.81
C GLY A 455 0.05 23.18 2.86
N SER A 456 0.89 23.48 3.86
CA SER A 456 2.12 22.73 4.10
C SER A 456 1.81 21.32 4.59
N VAL A 457 2.70 20.37 4.30
CA VAL A 457 2.53 18.97 4.67
C VAL A 457 3.75 18.48 5.43
N GLU A 458 3.51 17.86 6.58
CA GLU A 458 4.52 17.29 7.47
C GLU A 458 4.38 15.77 7.51
N SER A 459 5.49 15.04 7.48
CA SER A 459 5.50 13.59 7.65
C SER A 459 5.17 13.20 9.10
N ALA A 460 4.28 12.24 9.24
CA ALA A 460 3.82 11.75 10.53
C ALA A 460 3.64 10.23 10.49
N VAL A 461 3.33 9.63 11.64
CA VAL A 461 3.09 8.19 11.75
C VAL A 461 1.86 7.90 12.59
N ASN A 462 1.15 6.84 12.21
CA ASN A 462 0.20 6.17 13.09
C ASN A 462 0.96 5.13 13.93
N ILE A 463 0.73 5.13 15.24
CA ILE A 463 1.32 4.19 16.19
C ILE A 463 0.33 3.04 16.41
N VAL A 464 0.74 1.84 16.01
CA VAL A 464 -0.05 0.60 16.09
C VAL A 464 0.52 -0.28 17.19
N LEU A 465 -0.30 -0.66 18.17
CA LEU A 465 0.13 -1.48 19.32
C LEU A 465 -0.76 -2.72 19.47
N GLY A 466 -0.23 -3.74 20.15
CA GLY A 466 -0.99 -4.96 20.47
C GLY A 466 -1.03 -5.97 19.33
N GLY A 467 -0.19 -5.78 18.30
CA GLY A 467 0.05 -6.78 17.27
C GLY A 467 0.82 -7.97 17.83
N GLY A 468 0.59 -9.14 17.25
CA GLY A 468 1.32 -10.35 17.62
C GLY A 468 1.06 -11.53 16.71
N TYR A 469 1.79 -12.61 16.96
CA TYR A 469 1.72 -13.85 16.19
C TYR A 469 1.84 -15.07 17.14
N GLY A 470 1.63 -16.27 16.62
CA GLY A 470 1.70 -17.50 17.41
C GLY A 470 0.68 -17.51 18.54
N ARG A 471 1.14 -17.69 19.79
CA ARG A 471 0.28 -17.68 21.00
C ARG A 471 -0.47 -16.36 21.20
N HIS A 472 0.14 -15.27 20.74
CA HIS A 472 -0.39 -13.91 20.88
C HIS A 472 -0.87 -13.38 19.53
N ALA A 473 -1.31 -14.25 18.62
CA ALA A 473 -1.80 -13.85 17.31
C ALA A 473 -2.97 -12.87 17.42
N SER A 474 -2.70 -11.61 17.12
CA SER A 474 -3.65 -10.50 17.14
C SER A 474 -3.24 -9.46 16.12
N ILE A 475 -4.24 -8.80 15.54
CA ILE A 475 -4.04 -7.61 14.73
C ILE A 475 -3.92 -6.44 15.71
N GLY A 476 -2.84 -5.67 15.58
CA GLY A 476 -2.64 -4.46 16.37
C GLY A 476 -3.70 -3.40 16.06
N ARG A 477 -3.89 -2.48 17.00
CA ARG A 477 -4.83 -1.36 16.89
C ARG A 477 -4.07 -0.05 16.85
N ILE A 478 -4.59 0.92 16.11
CA ILE A 478 -4.00 2.27 16.06
C ILE A 478 -4.36 2.96 17.37
N VAL A 479 -3.36 3.19 18.21
CA VAL A 479 -3.54 3.86 19.51
C VAL A 479 -3.43 5.37 19.34
N VAL A 480 -2.57 5.83 18.43
CA VAL A 480 -2.39 7.26 18.14
C VAL A 480 -2.24 7.48 16.64
N LYS A 481 -3.00 8.43 16.10
CA LYS A 481 -2.93 8.82 14.69
C LYS A 481 -2.05 10.05 14.49
N ARG A 482 -1.36 10.09 13.36
CA ARG A 482 -0.69 11.28 12.80
C ARG A 482 0.21 11.99 13.82
N VAL A 483 1.10 11.23 14.44
CA VAL A 483 2.12 11.77 15.35
C VAL A 483 3.31 12.25 14.51
N PRO A 484 3.74 13.52 14.60
CA PRO A 484 4.97 13.98 13.97
C PRO A 484 6.16 13.11 14.36
N LEU A 485 7.08 12.86 13.43
CA LEU A 485 8.19 11.91 13.66
C LEU A 485 9.03 12.18 14.92
N PRO A 486 9.37 13.44 15.29
CA PRO A 486 10.10 13.71 16.53
C PRO A 486 9.30 13.31 17.78
N LEU A 487 8.02 13.67 17.82
CA LEU A 487 7.12 13.36 18.94
C LEU A 487 6.88 11.84 19.06
N ALA A 488 6.81 11.13 17.93
CA ALA A 488 6.66 9.69 17.94
C ALA A 488 7.85 8.97 18.60
N LYS A 489 9.09 9.48 18.43
CA LYS A 489 10.28 8.94 19.12
C LYS A 489 10.13 9.05 20.64
N GLU A 490 9.70 10.21 21.13
CA GLU A 490 9.47 10.46 22.56
C GLU A 490 8.34 9.59 23.13
N TYR A 491 7.24 9.45 22.40
CA TYR A 491 6.10 8.60 22.82
C TYR A 491 6.53 7.14 22.98
N ILE A 492 7.28 6.61 22.02
CA ILE A 492 7.79 5.24 22.05
C ILE A 492 8.79 5.04 23.20
N GLU A 493 9.68 6.01 23.44
CA GLU A 493 10.60 5.99 24.60
C GLU A 493 9.82 5.88 25.91
N LYS A 494 8.85 6.77 26.13
CA LYS A 494 8.02 6.80 27.35
C LYS A 494 7.22 5.52 27.55
N LEU A 495 6.64 5.00 26.47
CA LEU A 495 5.92 3.72 26.49
C LEU A 495 6.82 2.55 26.92
N ILE A 496 8.03 2.47 26.38
CA ILE A 496 8.97 1.40 26.72
C ILE A 496 9.50 1.57 28.14
N ILE A 497 9.76 2.80 28.60
CA ILE A 497 10.15 3.06 29.99
C ILE A 497 9.04 2.58 30.94
N ALA A 498 7.79 2.96 30.68
CA ALA A 498 6.65 2.56 31.50
C ALA A 498 6.51 1.03 31.56
N TYR A 499 6.67 0.35 30.42
CA TYR A 499 6.72 -1.12 30.39
C TYR A 499 7.87 -1.68 31.23
N LYS A 500 9.11 -1.20 31.04
CA LYS A 500 10.28 -1.68 31.78
C LYS A 500 10.18 -1.43 33.29
N SER A 501 9.44 -0.41 33.71
CA SER A 501 9.16 -0.10 35.11
C SER A 501 7.94 -0.84 35.67
N SER A 502 7.20 -1.56 34.84
CA SER A 502 6.01 -2.31 35.25
C SER A 502 6.33 -3.74 35.72
N ALA A 503 5.34 -4.42 36.27
CA ALA A 503 5.45 -5.81 36.71
C ALA A 503 5.03 -6.84 35.63
N TYR A 504 4.72 -6.41 34.40
CA TYR A 504 4.25 -7.31 33.34
C TYR A 504 5.38 -8.17 32.77
N GLY A 505 5.09 -9.44 32.46
CA GLY A 505 6.08 -10.39 31.97
C GLY A 505 6.49 -10.18 30.51
N SER A 506 5.66 -9.51 29.73
CA SER A 506 5.96 -9.17 28.33
C SER A 506 5.33 -7.83 27.92
N PHE A 507 5.90 -7.21 26.88
CA PHE A 507 5.34 -5.98 26.30
C PHE A 507 3.91 -6.19 25.79
N HIS A 508 3.61 -7.36 25.21
CA HIS A 508 2.26 -7.69 24.75
C HIS A 508 1.24 -7.73 25.89
N GLU A 509 1.59 -8.31 27.04
CA GLU A 509 0.73 -8.32 28.24
C GLU A 509 0.49 -6.90 28.76
N PHE A 510 1.54 -6.07 28.81
CA PHE A 510 1.44 -4.67 29.19
C PHE A 510 0.45 -3.93 28.29
N ILE A 511 0.62 -4.00 26.96
CA ILE A 511 -0.30 -3.33 26.03
C ILE A 511 -1.74 -3.84 26.15
N LYS A 512 -1.93 -5.15 26.31
CA LYS A 512 -3.28 -5.75 26.42
C LYS A 512 -3.99 -5.34 27.70
N ALA A 513 -3.25 -5.06 28.77
CA ALA A 513 -3.79 -4.68 30.06
C ALA A 513 -4.22 -3.21 30.15
N HIS A 514 -3.88 -2.39 29.15
CA HIS A 514 -4.21 -0.96 29.12
C HIS A 514 -5.18 -0.63 27.98
N SER A 515 -6.06 0.33 28.22
CA SER A 515 -6.88 0.97 27.20
C SER A 515 -6.02 1.87 26.28
N ASP A 516 -6.56 2.28 25.14
CA ASP A 516 -5.85 3.19 24.23
C ASP A 516 -5.59 4.56 24.85
N GLU A 517 -6.53 5.01 25.68
CA GLU A 517 -6.42 6.25 26.45
C GLU A 517 -5.31 6.15 27.51
N GLU A 518 -5.25 5.03 28.25
CA GLU A 518 -4.19 4.79 29.25
C GLU A 518 -2.80 4.75 28.58
N LEU A 519 -2.70 4.07 27.43
CA LEU A 519 -1.46 4.01 26.64
C LEU A 519 -1.06 5.40 26.12
N LEU A 520 -2.01 6.20 25.64
CA LEU A 520 -1.72 7.57 25.24
C LEU A 520 -1.27 8.42 26.43
N ASN A 521 -1.94 8.31 27.58
CA ASN A 521 -1.57 9.03 28.79
C ASN A 521 -0.15 8.66 29.26
N ILE A 522 0.24 7.39 29.14
CA ILE A 522 1.61 6.93 29.36
C ILE A 522 2.58 7.61 28.38
N MET A 523 2.26 7.62 27.08
CA MET A 523 3.08 8.24 26.04
C MET A 523 3.19 9.77 26.20
N GLN A 524 2.18 10.41 26.79
CA GLN A 524 2.13 11.86 27.03
C GLN A 524 2.58 12.28 28.43
N GLU A 525 2.81 11.35 29.36
CA GLU A 525 3.08 11.61 30.79
C GLU A 525 1.97 12.43 31.50
N LYS A 526 0.70 12.21 31.13
CA LYS A 526 -0.45 12.85 31.80
C LYS A 526 -0.84 12.09 33.07
N LYS A 527 -1.16 12.81 34.15
CA LYS A 527 -1.69 12.21 35.40
C LYS A 527 -3.15 11.81 35.19
N VAL A 528 -3.44 10.51 35.38
CA VAL A 528 -4.80 9.98 35.38
C VAL A 528 -5.59 10.53 36.57
N ILE A 529 -6.66 11.29 36.32
CA ILE A 529 -7.62 11.71 37.34
C ILE A 529 -8.69 10.60 37.41
N LYS A 530 -8.77 9.86 38.52
CA LYS A 530 -9.87 8.91 38.76
C LYS A 530 -11.06 9.65 39.35
N GLU A 531 -12.22 9.62 38.68
CA GLU A 531 -13.47 10.20 39.20
C GLU A 531 -14.65 9.21 39.22
N GLU A 532 -15.44 9.29 40.30
CA GLU A 532 -16.64 8.49 40.56
C GLU A 532 -17.85 8.97 39.75
N GLY A 533 -18.50 8.05 39.03
CA GLY A 533 -19.66 8.30 38.14
C GLY A 533 -19.85 7.15 37.14
N GLY A 534 -20.97 7.14 36.42
CA GLY A 534 -21.24 6.11 35.41
C GLY A 534 -20.31 6.28 34.21
N LYS A 535 -19.52 5.24 33.90
CA LYS A 535 -18.59 5.28 32.77
C LYS A 535 -19.34 5.26 31.44
N VAL A 536 -19.18 6.33 30.68
CA VAL A 536 -19.70 6.46 29.32
C VAL A 536 -18.56 6.54 28.32
N ARG A 537 -18.76 5.91 27.17
CA ARG A 537 -17.78 5.81 26.09
C ARG A 537 -18.01 6.95 25.13
N VAL A 538 -17.04 7.85 24.97
CA VAL A 538 -17.11 8.97 24.04
C VAL A 538 -16.31 8.64 22.80
N ARG A 539 -16.97 8.42 21.67
CA ARG A 539 -16.32 8.22 20.37
C ARG A 539 -16.14 9.54 19.66
N ILE A 540 -14.91 9.81 19.22
CA ILE A 540 -14.49 11.08 18.65
C ILE A 540 -14.17 10.86 17.18
N PHE A 541 -14.95 11.49 16.30
CA PHE A 541 -14.84 11.28 14.86
C PHE A 541 -14.10 12.43 14.17
N GLY A 542 -13.33 12.10 13.13
CA GLY A 542 -12.75 13.09 12.21
C GLY A 542 -11.77 14.08 12.87
N PRO A 543 -11.65 15.32 12.37
CA PRO A 543 -10.59 16.26 12.74
C PRO A 543 -10.65 16.77 14.19
N ILE A 544 -11.75 16.58 14.92
CA ILE A 544 -11.81 16.97 16.34
C ILE A 544 -10.92 16.06 17.21
N SER A 545 -10.58 14.85 16.77
CA SER A 545 -9.63 13.93 17.43
C SER A 545 -8.27 14.58 17.75
N ARG A 546 -7.84 15.58 16.97
CA ARG A 546 -6.60 16.32 17.25
C ARG A 546 -6.59 17.04 18.59
N PHE A 547 -7.76 17.49 19.06
CA PHE A 547 -7.90 18.13 20.38
C PHE A 547 -7.78 17.11 21.51
N PHE A 548 -7.89 15.82 21.18
CA PHE A 548 -7.80 14.69 22.08
C PHE A 548 -6.50 13.90 21.87
N GLY A 549 -5.44 14.56 21.37
CA GLY A 549 -4.15 13.90 21.12
C GLY A 549 -4.21 12.78 20.07
N GLY A 550 -5.22 12.78 19.20
CA GLY A 550 -5.44 11.76 18.16
C GLY A 550 -6.31 10.58 18.59
N LEU A 551 -6.86 10.57 19.81
CA LEU A 551 -7.80 9.53 20.25
C LEU A 551 -9.10 9.56 19.45
N SER A 552 -9.58 8.37 19.08
CA SER A 552 -10.92 8.16 18.51
C SER A 552 -11.95 7.75 19.56
N GLU A 553 -11.53 7.50 20.80
CA GLU A 553 -12.39 7.05 21.90
C GLU A 553 -11.79 7.45 23.26
N VAL A 554 -12.63 7.92 24.18
CA VAL A 554 -12.28 8.30 25.56
C VAL A 554 -13.38 7.80 26.50
N GLU A 555 -13.05 7.28 27.68
CA GLU A 555 -14.05 6.98 28.72
C GLU A 555 -14.16 8.12 29.73
N VAL A 556 -15.35 8.68 29.90
CA VAL A 556 -15.60 9.70 30.94
C VAL A 556 -16.68 9.27 31.90
N SER A 557 -16.58 9.74 33.13
CA SER A 557 -17.48 9.41 34.22
C SER A 557 -18.51 10.53 34.36
N ALA A 558 -19.77 10.34 33.94
CA ALA A 558 -20.75 11.43 33.85
C ALA A 558 -22.19 10.97 34.13
N LYS A 559 -23.06 11.90 34.54
CA LYS A 559 -24.51 11.66 34.73
C LYS A 559 -25.35 12.23 33.58
N THR A 560 -24.82 13.21 32.84
CA THR A 560 -25.45 13.80 31.66
C THR A 560 -24.44 13.98 30.52
N VAL A 561 -24.94 14.19 29.30
CA VAL A 561 -24.09 14.56 28.15
C VAL A 561 -23.31 15.85 28.41
N GLU A 562 -23.94 16.84 29.04
CA GLU A 562 -23.29 18.10 29.45
C GLU A 562 -22.08 17.86 30.36
N GLU A 563 -22.25 17.03 31.40
CA GLU A 563 -21.17 16.71 32.34
C GLU A 563 -20.04 15.96 31.64
N ALA A 564 -20.36 15.05 30.71
CA ALA A 564 -19.36 14.34 29.90
C ALA A 564 -18.53 15.31 29.05
N LEU A 565 -19.17 16.26 28.36
CA LEU A 565 -18.48 17.25 27.52
C LEU A 565 -17.62 18.22 28.34
N LEU A 566 -18.11 18.68 29.50
CA LEU A 566 -17.33 19.56 30.37
C LEU A 566 -16.10 18.87 30.95
N LYS A 567 -16.20 17.59 31.32
CA LYS A 567 -15.03 16.80 31.76
C LYS A 567 -14.00 16.65 30.65
N LEU A 568 -14.44 16.44 29.41
CA LEU A 568 -13.53 16.44 28.26
C LEU A 568 -12.83 17.79 28.05
N GLU A 569 -13.53 18.92 28.26
CA GLU A 569 -12.90 20.26 28.19
C GLU A 569 -11.91 20.53 29.35
N GLU A 570 -12.13 19.90 30.49
CA GLU A 570 -11.22 19.97 31.64
C GLU A 570 -9.95 19.15 31.40
N GLU A 571 -10.13 17.92 30.92
CA GLU A 571 -9.06 16.92 30.69
C GLU A 571 -8.19 17.22 29.47
N PHE A 572 -8.80 17.74 28.40
CA PHE A 572 -8.11 18.04 27.15
C PHE A 572 -8.00 19.55 26.95
N GLU A 573 -6.84 20.12 27.31
CA GLU A 573 -6.59 21.58 27.24
C GLU A 573 -6.85 22.15 25.84
N ASP A 574 -6.46 21.43 24.79
CA ASP A 574 -6.71 21.80 23.39
C ASP A 574 -8.20 21.76 23.01
N PHE A 575 -9.04 21.11 23.81
CA PHE A 575 -10.49 21.04 23.63
C PHE A 575 -11.27 22.03 24.53
N ARG A 576 -10.60 22.72 25.46
CA ARG A 576 -11.24 23.61 26.44
C ARG A 576 -12.06 24.72 25.78
N GLY A 577 -13.30 24.90 26.24
CA GLY A 577 -14.24 25.89 25.70
C GLY A 577 -14.64 25.63 24.25
N LYS A 578 -14.51 24.40 23.73
CA LYS A 578 -14.86 24.06 22.34
C LYS A 578 -16.18 23.27 22.25
N ALA A 579 -16.61 22.50 23.23
CA ALA A 579 -17.91 21.85 23.19
C ALA A 579 -19.06 22.81 23.48
N ILE A 580 -18.97 23.61 24.54
CA ILE A 580 -20.07 24.44 25.05
C ILE A 580 -19.71 25.93 24.97
N ASP A 581 -20.67 26.78 24.60
CA ASP A 581 -20.49 28.24 24.55
C ASP A 581 -20.80 28.95 25.89
N GLU A 582 -20.59 30.27 25.92
CA GLU A 582 -20.82 31.10 27.12
C GLU A 582 -22.29 31.14 27.56
N ARG A 583 -23.23 30.66 26.73
CA ARG A 583 -24.67 30.60 27.01
C ARG A 583 -25.10 29.21 27.49
N GLY A 584 -24.18 28.25 27.56
CA GLY A 584 -24.48 26.86 27.92
C GLY A 584 -25.05 26.03 26.77
N GLU A 585 -24.89 26.47 25.51
CA GLU A 585 -25.36 25.75 24.33
C GLU A 585 -24.21 25.02 23.61
N LEU A 586 -24.53 23.90 22.95
CA LEU A 586 -23.57 23.13 22.16
C LEU A 586 -23.09 23.95 20.96
N LYS A 587 -21.77 24.10 20.80
CA LYS A 587 -21.20 24.92 19.73
C LYS A 587 -21.53 24.35 18.33
N PRO A 588 -21.83 25.20 17.34
CA PRO A 588 -22.29 24.77 16.01
C PRO A 588 -21.33 23.90 15.20
N PHE A 589 -20.05 23.78 15.59
CA PHE A 589 -19.07 22.93 14.90
C PHE A 589 -19.01 21.49 15.48
N LEU A 590 -19.84 21.16 16.47
CA LEU A 590 -19.88 19.86 17.13
C LEU A 590 -21.31 19.29 17.12
N LYS A 591 -21.49 18.07 16.61
CA LYS A 591 -22.71 17.28 16.76
C LYS A 591 -22.46 16.16 17.76
N VAL A 592 -23.43 15.91 18.62
CA VAL A 592 -23.33 14.89 19.67
C VAL A 592 -24.52 13.96 19.55
N PHE A 593 -24.24 12.65 19.57
CA PHE A 593 -25.23 11.60 19.55
C PHE A 593 -25.08 10.75 20.81
N LEU A 594 -26.18 10.22 21.33
CA LEU A 594 -26.19 9.22 22.39
C LEU A 594 -26.82 7.95 21.82
N ASN A 595 -26.06 6.85 21.77
CA ASN A 595 -26.51 5.56 21.24
C ASN A 595 -27.19 5.67 19.85
N GLU A 596 -26.50 6.32 18.90
CA GLU A 596 -26.95 6.60 17.52
C GLU A 596 -28.06 7.66 17.36
N GLU A 597 -28.61 8.21 18.45
CA GLU A 597 -29.64 9.25 18.40
C GLU A 597 -29.06 10.64 18.68
N ASP A 598 -29.34 11.62 17.82
CA ASP A 598 -28.83 12.99 17.99
C ASP A 598 -29.45 13.62 19.25
N VAL A 599 -28.61 14.18 20.13
CA VAL A 599 -29.08 14.70 21.44
C VAL A 599 -30.09 15.83 21.31
N ARG A 600 -30.16 16.49 20.14
CA ARG A 600 -31.18 17.52 19.84
C ARG A 600 -32.60 16.96 19.72
N PHE A 601 -32.75 15.66 19.41
CA PHE A 601 -34.04 14.97 19.42
C PHE A 601 -34.36 14.34 20.79
N LEU A 602 -33.42 14.42 21.74
CA LEU A 602 -33.58 13.99 23.13
C LEU A 602 -33.83 15.21 24.03
N GLN A 603 -33.23 15.25 25.23
CA GLN A 603 -33.32 16.37 26.18
C GLN A 603 -32.14 17.37 26.02
N GLY A 604 -31.53 17.43 24.84
CA GLY A 604 -30.34 18.25 24.59
C GLY A 604 -29.15 17.81 25.44
N LEU A 605 -28.33 18.77 25.88
CA LEU A 605 -27.17 18.49 26.75
C LEU A 605 -27.56 17.93 28.12
N LYS A 606 -28.80 18.15 28.57
CA LYS A 606 -29.33 17.61 29.83
C LYS A 606 -29.76 16.15 29.74
N THR A 607 -29.59 15.51 28.58
CA THR A 607 -29.90 14.09 28.40
C THR A 607 -29.10 13.25 29.40
N PRO A 608 -29.76 12.43 30.24
CA PRO A 608 -29.08 11.59 31.22
C PRO A 608 -28.37 10.44 30.52
N VAL A 609 -27.21 10.05 31.05
CA VAL A 609 -26.42 8.93 30.53
C VAL A 609 -26.23 7.86 31.59
N LYS A 610 -26.06 6.61 31.15
CA LYS A 610 -25.90 5.42 32.00
C LYS A 610 -24.60 4.71 31.66
N GLU A 611 -24.13 3.88 32.58
CA GLU A 611 -22.95 3.05 32.34
C GLU A 611 -23.13 2.18 31.08
N GLY A 612 -22.16 2.26 30.18
CA GLY A 612 -22.19 1.57 28.89
C GLY A 612 -22.83 2.34 27.74
N ASP A 613 -23.41 3.53 27.98
CA ASP A 613 -23.88 4.40 26.90
C ASP A 613 -22.70 4.93 26.06
N GLU A 614 -22.94 5.07 24.75
CA GLU A 614 -22.00 5.63 23.79
C GLU A 614 -22.40 7.06 23.41
N ILE A 615 -21.52 8.02 23.67
CA ILE A 615 -21.63 9.39 23.18
C ILE A 615 -20.77 9.51 21.93
N ALA A 616 -21.34 9.76 20.76
CA ALA A 616 -20.57 9.99 19.54
C ALA A 616 -20.48 11.48 19.22
N MET A 617 -19.26 12.00 19.18
CA MET A 617 -18.92 13.38 18.82
C MET A 617 -18.47 13.44 17.36
N TYR A 618 -19.24 14.15 16.55
CA TYR A 618 -18.91 14.43 15.17
C TYR A 618 -18.61 15.91 14.99
N PRO A 619 -17.65 16.31 14.15
CA PRO A 619 -17.61 17.67 13.68
C PRO A 619 -18.94 17.96 12.96
N ALA A 620 -19.63 19.02 13.35
CA ALA A 620 -20.71 19.54 12.55
C ALA A 620 -20.12 20.05 11.24
N LEU A 621 -20.64 19.55 10.13
CA LEU A 621 -20.21 19.80 8.75
C LEU A 621 -20.44 21.25 8.26
N ALA A 622 -20.53 22.22 9.17
CA ALA A 622 -20.51 23.63 8.82
C ALA A 622 -19.04 24.09 8.61
N GLY A 623 -18.48 23.72 7.45
CA GLY A 623 -17.36 24.44 6.83
C GLY A 623 -15.93 24.04 7.19
N GLY A 624 -15.70 22.94 7.91
CA GLY A 624 -14.37 22.35 8.10
C GLY A 624 -14.28 20.98 7.45
N SER A 625 -13.43 20.82 6.42
CA SER A 625 -13.21 19.52 5.77
C SER A 625 -12.73 18.48 6.78
N PRO A 626 -13.25 17.23 6.75
CA PRO A 626 -12.59 16.13 7.40
C PRO A 626 -11.19 15.98 6.81
N MET A 627 -10.17 16.05 7.66
CA MET A 627 -8.81 15.71 7.26
C MET A 627 -8.71 14.19 7.37
N TYR A 628 -8.80 13.48 6.25
CA TYR A 628 -8.56 12.04 6.22
C TYR A 628 -7.06 11.74 6.13
N ASP A 629 -6.63 10.62 6.71
CA ASP A 629 -5.29 10.08 6.46
C ASP A 629 -5.28 8.99 5.38
N GLU A 630 -4.06 8.58 5.02
CA GLU A 630 -3.77 7.50 4.06
C GLU A 630 -4.60 6.24 4.30
N LEU A 631 -4.74 5.81 5.56
CA LEU A 631 -5.41 4.57 5.89
C LEU A 631 -6.92 4.73 5.73
N GLU A 632 -7.49 5.80 6.30
CA GLU A 632 -8.92 6.09 6.22
C GLU A 632 -9.37 6.20 4.76
N LEU A 633 -8.59 6.88 3.91
CA LEU A 633 -8.90 6.99 2.49
C LEU A 633 -8.80 5.65 1.76
N HIS A 634 -7.85 4.80 2.13
CA HIS A 634 -7.76 3.47 1.53
C HIS A 634 -8.89 2.53 2.01
N GLU A 635 -9.37 2.68 3.25
CA GLU A 635 -10.56 1.98 3.75
C GLU A 635 -11.83 2.45 3.01
N LEU A 636 -11.99 3.76 2.85
CA LEU A 636 -13.05 4.34 2.04
C LEU A 636 -12.97 3.88 0.59
N ALA A 637 -11.77 3.79 0.01
CA ALA A 637 -11.56 3.26 -1.33
C ALA A 637 -12.11 1.83 -1.47
N ILE A 638 -11.87 0.97 -0.48
CA ILE A 638 -12.43 -0.39 -0.44
C ILE A 638 -13.95 -0.34 -0.28
N GLU A 639 -14.47 0.49 0.61
CA GLU A 639 -15.91 0.58 0.87
C GLU A 639 -16.69 1.06 -0.37
N TYR A 640 -16.20 2.12 -1.02
CA TYR A 640 -16.86 2.78 -2.15
C TYR A 640 -16.56 2.14 -3.51
N GLU A 641 -15.65 1.15 -3.56
CA GLU A 641 -15.25 0.48 -4.81
C GLU A 641 -16.45 -0.04 -5.62
N ASP A 642 -17.43 -0.65 -4.95
CA ASP A 642 -18.62 -1.22 -5.61
C ASP A 642 -19.82 -0.26 -5.63
N LYS A 643 -19.67 0.96 -5.07
CA LYS A 643 -20.77 1.93 -5.01
C LYS A 643 -20.94 2.67 -6.35
N PRO A 644 -22.18 2.98 -6.77
CA PRO A 644 -22.45 3.82 -7.94
C PRO A 644 -21.77 5.18 -7.88
N ALA A 645 -21.37 5.73 -9.04
CA ALA A 645 -20.71 7.03 -9.17
C ALA A 645 -21.47 8.16 -8.44
N LYS A 646 -22.81 8.17 -8.53
CA LYS A 646 -23.66 9.15 -7.83
C LYS A 646 -23.48 9.14 -6.31
N ASP A 647 -23.25 7.98 -5.70
CA ASP A 647 -23.13 7.82 -4.25
C ASP A 647 -21.74 8.26 -3.80
N VAL A 648 -20.72 8.02 -4.62
CA VAL A 648 -19.36 8.56 -4.43
C VAL A 648 -19.38 10.10 -4.51
N ILE A 649 -20.07 10.67 -5.50
CA ILE A 649 -20.21 12.14 -5.66
C ILE A 649 -20.99 12.73 -4.48
N ALA A 650 -22.07 12.09 -4.05
CA ALA A 650 -22.86 12.54 -2.91
C ALA A 650 -22.01 12.58 -1.62
N TRP A 651 -21.26 11.52 -1.35
CA TRP A 651 -20.31 11.48 -0.23
C TRP A 651 -19.25 12.59 -0.33
N ALA A 652 -18.67 12.79 -1.51
CA ALA A 652 -17.65 13.82 -1.71
C ALA A 652 -18.22 15.23 -1.46
N LEU A 653 -19.43 15.51 -1.96
CA LEU A 653 -20.10 16.79 -1.75
C LEU A 653 -20.43 17.01 -0.27
N ASP A 654 -20.98 16.01 0.42
CA ASP A 654 -21.29 16.08 1.85
C ASP A 654 -20.03 16.30 2.72
N SER A 655 -18.93 15.65 2.34
CA SER A 655 -17.68 15.69 3.10
C SER A 655 -16.88 16.98 2.87
N PHE A 656 -16.80 17.46 1.63
CA PHE A 656 -15.80 18.46 1.25
C PHE A 656 -16.38 19.77 0.74
N HIS A 657 -17.66 19.88 0.40
CA HIS A 657 -18.23 21.15 -0.07
C HIS A 657 -18.23 22.21 1.06
N PRO A 658 -17.84 23.47 0.80
CA PRO A 658 -17.49 24.07 -0.49
C PRO A 658 -16.01 23.94 -0.85
N ARG A 659 -15.15 23.29 -0.07
CA ARG A 659 -13.72 23.07 -0.37
C ARG A 659 -13.47 21.82 -1.25
N LEU A 660 -14.38 21.59 -2.19
CA LEU A 660 -14.34 20.55 -3.21
C LEU A 660 -14.45 21.18 -4.59
N TYR A 661 -13.62 20.74 -5.53
CA TYR A 661 -13.71 21.15 -6.92
C TYR A 661 -13.92 19.96 -7.85
N ILE A 662 -14.78 20.12 -8.86
CA ILE A 662 -14.74 19.26 -10.05
C ILE A 662 -13.76 19.87 -11.05
N ALA A 663 -12.74 19.10 -11.43
CA ALA A 663 -11.86 19.46 -12.53
C ALA A 663 -12.60 19.27 -13.86
N TRP A 664 -12.69 20.34 -14.64
CA TRP A 664 -13.46 20.34 -15.88
C TRP A 664 -12.63 20.87 -17.04
N SER A 665 -12.54 20.08 -18.10
CA SER A 665 -11.82 20.40 -19.34
C SER A 665 -12.74 20.42 -20.57
N GLY A 666 -14.05 20.22 -20.36
CA GLY A 666 -15.04 20.07 -21.42
C GLY A 666 -15.05 18.68 -22.06
N GLN A 667 -14.47 17.67 -21.39
CA GLN A 667 -14.60 16.28 -21.83
C GLN A 667 -15.98 15.71 -21.49
N ALA A 668 -16.33 14.58 -22.11
CA ALA A 668 -17.62 13.93 -21.93
C ALA A 668 -17.81 13.49 -20.48
N GLU A 669 -16.77 12.89 -19.88
CA GLU A 669 -16.73 12.49 -18.49
C GLU A 669 -16.95 13.67 -17.53
N ASP A 670 -16.29 14.80 -17.79
CA ASP A 670 -16.40 16.00 -16.95
C ASP A 670 -17.84 16.54 -16.95
N MET A 671 -18.54 16.43 -18.08
CA MET A 671 -19.95 16.82 -18.19
C MET A 671 -20.89 15.87 -17.44
N VAL A 672 -20.64 14.56 -17.48
CA VAL A 672 -21.39 13.59 -16.67
C VAL A 672 -21.22 13.87 -15.18
N LEU A 673 -19.99 14.13 -14.73
CA LEU A 673 -19.69 14.45 -13.35
C LEU A 673 -20.37 15.75 -12.90
N LEU A 674 -20.32 16.80 -13.73
CA LEU A 674 -20.98 18.07 -13.47
C LEU A 674 -22.49 17.89 -13.36
N ASP A 675 -23.12 17.18 -14.29
CA ASP A 675 -24.58 16.95 -14.28
C ASP A 675 -25.03 16.18 -13.03
N MET A 676 -24.34 15.08 -12.71
CA MET A 676 -24.61 14.31 -11.50
C MET A 676 -24.44 15.15 -10.23
N ALA A 677 -23.34 15.88 -10.12
CA ALA A 677 -23.04 16.68 -8.94
C ALA A 677 -24.00 17.86 -8.78
N HIS A 678 -24.38 18.53 -9.88
CA HIS A 678 -25.34 19.63 -9.86
C HIS A 678 -26.74 19.16 -9.43
N ARG A 679 -27.18 17.98 -9.88
CA ARG A 679 -28.45 17.38 -9.42
C ARG A 679 -28.47 17.08 -7.92
N ILE A 680 -27.31 16.78 -7.34
CA ILE A 680 -27.16 16.53 -5.89
C ILE A 680 -27.05 17.85 -5.13
N ASN A 681 -26.19 18.76 -5.59
CA ASN A 681 -25.96 20.07 -5.00
C ASN A 681 -25.79 21.13 -6.11
N PRO A 682 -26.80 21.99 -6.33
CA PRO A 682 -26.73 23.04 -7.35
C PRO A 682 -25.60 24.07 -7.14
N GLN A 683 -25.04 24.15 -5.94
CA GLN A 683 -23.93 25.03 -5.58
C GLN A 683 -22.56 24.35 -5.72
N VAL A 684 -22.47 23.20 -6.37
CA VAL A 684 -21.19 22.54 -6.64
C VAL A 684 -20.21 23.49 -7.33
N ARG A 685 -18.94 23.43 -6.94
CA ARG A 685 -17.89 24.25 -7.56
C ARG A 685 -17.18 23.46 -8.63
N VAL A 686 -16.96 24.10 -9.77
CA VAL A 686 -16.29 23.54 -10.94
C VAL A 686 -15.21 24.52 -11.36
N PHE A 687 -14.02 24.03 -11.71
CA PHE A 687 -12.97 24.87 -12.27
C PHE A 687 -12.46 24.32 -13.60
N THR A 688 -11.92 25.22 -14.42
CA THR A 688 -11.22 24.87 -15.64
C THR A 688 -9.89 25.61 -15.73
N VAL A 689 -8.92 24.99 -16.40
CA VAL A 689 -7.64 25.61 -16.71
C VAL A 689 -7.67 26.08 -18.16
N ASP A 690 -7.77 27.39 -18.35
CA ASP A 690 -7.67 27.99 -19.68
C ASP A 690 -6.21 28.24 -20.04
N THR A 691 -5.71 27.41 -20.95
CA THR A 691 -4.34 27.52 -21.48
C THR A 691 -4.09 28.74 -22.38
N GLY A 692 -5.13 29.51 -22.72
CA GLY A 692 -5.12 30.56 -23.76
C GLY A 692 -5.02 30.00 -25.18
N ARG A 693 -5.26 28.69 -25.34
CA ARG A 693 -5.10 27.91 -26.58
C ARG A 693 -6.19 26.83 -26.71
N LEU A 694 -7.34 27.01 -26.07
CA LEU A 694 -8.48 26.09 -26.19
C LEU A 694 -9.21 26.31 -27.53
N TYR A 695 -10.06 25.35 -27.91
CA TYR A 695 -10.96 25.52 -29.05
C TYR A 695 -12.11 26.47 -28.73
N GLU A 696 -12.63 27.15 -29.75
CA GLU A 696 -13.82 28.01 -29.65
C GLU A 696 -15.03 27.21 -29.13
N GLU A 697 -15.19 25.98 -29.59
CA GLU A 697 -16.25 25.06 -29.15
C GLU A 697 -16.20 24.78 -27.63
N THR A 698 -15.01 24.80 -27.02
CA THR A 698 -14.86 24.66 -25.57
C THR A 698 -15.37 25.90 -24.85
N TYR A 699 -15.12 27.11 -25.37
CA TYR A 699 -15.66 28.35 -24.80
C TYR A 699 -17.18 28.42 -24.91
N ARG A 700 -17.75 28.03 -26.05
CA ARG A 700 -19.21 27.90 -26.22
C ARG A 700 -19.82 26.90 -25.25
N LEU A 701 -19.13 25.79 -24.98
CA LEU A 701 -19.60 24.84 -23.97
C LEU A 701 -19.59 25.44 -22.56
N ILE A 702 -18.58 26.25 -22.21
CA ILE A 702 -18.55 26.98 -20.92
C ILE A 702 -19.78 27.89 -20.79
N GLU A 703 -20.12 28.65 -21.83
CA GLU A 703 -21.33 29.48 -21.85
C GLU A 703 -22.59 28.63 -21.71
N ARG A 704 -22.69 27.53 -22.47
CA ARG A 704 -23.83 26.62 -22.42
C ARG A 704 -24.01 25.95 -21.05
N VAL A 705 -22.92 25.66 -20.33
CA VAL A 705 -22.99 25.17 -18.95
C VAL A 705 -23.67 26.20 -18.05
N TYR A 706 -23.32 27.48 -18.18
CA TYR A 706 -23.99 28.54 -17.42
C TYR A 706 -25.47 28.66 -17.78
N GLU A 707 -25.82 28.60 -19.06
CA GLU A 707 -27.21 28.68 -19.53
C GLU A 707 -28.08 27.51 -19.02
N VAL A 708 -27.54 26.29 -19.02
CA VAL A 708 -28.28 25.07 -18.66
C VAL A 708 -28.35 24.86 -17.15
N TYR A 709 -27.23 25.08 -16.44
CA TYR A 709 -27.10 24.75 -15.01
C TYR A 709 -27.17 25.97 -14.08
N GLY A 710 -27.12 27.19 -14.62
CA GLY A 710 -26.98 28.42 -13.80
C GLY A 710 -25.65 28.49 -13.04
N LEU A 711 -24.69 27.62 -13.38
CA LEU A 711 -23.43 27.43 -12.68
C LEU A 711 -22.29 28.15 -13.42
N ARG A 712 -21.48 28.92 -12.69
CA ARG A 712 -20.28 29.55 -13.25
C ARG A 712 -19.07 28.66 -13.00
N ILE A 713 -18.31 28.37 -14.06
CA ILE A 713 -17.04 27.65 -13.96
C ILE A 713 -15.94 28.65 -13.58
N ASP A 714 -15.17 28.34 -12.55
CA ASP A 714 -14.00 29.14 -12.16
C ASP A 714 -12.85 28.92 -13.16
N VAL A 715 -12.43 29.99 -13.86
CA VAL A 715 -11.43 29.90 -14.93
C VAL A 715 -10.05 30.33 -14.43
N TYR A 716 -9.07 29.42 -14.53
CA TYR A 716 -7.68 29.65 -14.15
C TYR A 716 -6.78 29.82 -15.39
N PHE A 717 -6.33 31.05 -15.65
CA PHE A 717 -5.35 31.37 -16.69
C PHE A 717 -3.90 31.15 -16.22
N PRO A 718 -2.93 30.88 -17.12
CA PRO A 718 -1.51 30.90 -16.80
C PRO A 718 -1.01 32.27 -16.36
N ASN A 719 0.10 32.28 -15.61
CA ASN A 719 0.79 33.52 -15.29
C ASN A 719 1.33 34.14 -16.59
N SER A 720 0.99 35.42 -16.83
CA SER A 720 1.35 36.11 -18.07
C SER A 720 2.85 36.31 -18.23
N GLU A 721 3.57 36.60 -17.14
CA GLU A 721 5.03 36.82 -17.15
C GLU A 721 5.77 35.53 -17.49
N GLU A 722 5.37 34.39 -16.91
CA GLU A 722 5.98 33.09 -17.23
C GLU A 722 5.71 32.67 -18.68
N VAL A 723 4.51 32.95 -19.18
CA VAL A 723 4.17 32.71 -20.59
C VAL A 723 4.99 33.61 -21.50
N GLU A 724 5.16 34.88 -21.16
CA GLU A 724 5.97 35.84 -21.90
C GLU A 724 7.43 35.39 -21.98
N GLN A 725 8.03 35.03 -20.84
CA GLN A 725 9.41 34.53 -20.76
C GLN A 725 9.59 33.27 -21.62
N MET A 726 8.69 32.28 -21.47
CA MET A 726 8.72 31.04 -22.25
C MET A 726 8.62 31.30 -23.76
N VAL A 727 7.75 32.23 -24.18
CA VAL A 727 7.53 32.57 -25.59
C VAL A 727 8.69 33.39 -26.16
N GLN A 728 9.27 34.33 -25.40
CA GLN A 728 10.44 35.08 -25.81
C GLN A 728 11.68 34.19 -25.95
N GLY A 729 11.89 33.25 -25.00
CA GLY A 729 13.03 32.35 -25.01
C GLY A 729 12.97 31.27 -26.10
N PHE A 730 11.79 30.67 -26.33
CA PHE A 730 11.67 29.48 -27.19
C PHE A 730 10.70 29.62 -28.36
N GLY A 731 10.03 30.75 -28.49
CA GLY A 731 9.05 31.03 -29.55
C GLY A 731 7.62 30.60 -29.21
N VAL A 732 6.67 31.20 -29.91
CA VAL A 732 5.22 31.08 -29.66
C VAL A 732 4.68 29.64 -29.75
N ASN A 733 5.31 28.79 -30.57
CA ASN A 733 4.96 27.39 -30.76
C ASN A 733 6.13 26.45 -30.38
N LEU A 734 6.84 26.74 -29.28
CA LEU A 734 7.95 25.95 -28.76
C LEU A 734 7.67 24.44 -28.65
N PHE A 735 6.42 24.07 -28.41
CA PHE A 735 5.97 22.69 -28.23
C PHE A 735 6.05 21.82 -29.50
N TYR A 736 6.31 22.39 -30.68
CA TYR A 736 6.65 21.61 -31.88
C TYR A 736 8.15 21.31 -32.00
N LYS A 737 8.99 21.97 -31.20
CA LYS A 737 10.45 21.89 -31.34
C LYS A 737 11.05 20.68 -30.64
N SER A 738 10.54 20.34 -29.46
CA SER A 738 10.95 19.15 -28.71
C SER A 738 9.91 18.75 -27.66
N VAL A 739 10.01 17.50 -27.19
CA VAL A 739 9.15 16.95 -26.13
C VAL A 739 9.35 17.69 -24.81
N GLU A 740 10.59 18.09 -24.50
CA GLU A 740 10.95 18.89 -23.32
C GLU A 740 10.28 20.26 -23.35
N LEU A 741 10.30 20.94 -24.51
CA LEU A 741 9.67 22.25 -24.67
C LEU A 741 8.14 22.16 -24.68
N ARG A 742 7.58 21.04 -25.16
CA ARG A 742 6.15 20.72 -24.99
C ARG A 742 5.79 20.52 -23.51
N HIS A 743 6.62 19.82 -22.74
CA HIS A 743 6.43 19.66 -21.29
C HIS A 743 6.50 21.00 -20.58
N LEU A 744 7.49 21.85 -20.89
CA LEU A 744 7.56 23.21 -20.37
C LEU A 744 6.27 23.99 -20.67
N CYS A 745 5.79 23.94 -21.91
CA CYS A 745 4.54 24.59 -22.29
C CYS A 745 3.33 24.06 -21.48
N CYS A 746 3.24 22.74 -21.29
CA CYS A 746 2.17 22.15 -20.49
C CYS A 746 2.32 22.50 -19.00
N HIS A 747 3.54 22.55 -18.47
CA HIS A 747 3.80 22.89 -17.08
C HIS A 747 3.35 24.33 -16.77
N VAL A 748 3.81 25.29 -17.59
CA VAL A 748 3.43 26.71 -17.44
C VAL A 748 1.94 26.94 -17.70
N ARG A 749 1.38 26.34 -18.77
CA ARG A 749 -0.01 26.62 -19.18
C ARG A 749 -1.07 25.79 -18.47
N LYS A 750 -0.72 24.62 -17.92
CA LYS A 750 -1.69 23.67 -17.33
C LYS A 750 -1.40 23.35 -15.86
N VAL A 751 -0.19 22.90 -15.57
CA VAL A 751 0.16 22.37 -14.24
C VAL A 751 0.19 23.49 -13.19
N ARG A 752 0.88 24.61 -13.46
CA ARG A 752 0.93 25.73 -12.50
C ARG A 752 -0.44 26.36 -12.21
N PRO A 753 -1.34 26.58 -13.20
CA PRO A 753 -2.72 26.99 -12.94
C PRO A 753 -3.54 25.96 -12.18
N LEU A 754 -3.36 24.66 -12.48
CA LEU A 754 -3.99 23.57 -11.73
C LEU A 754 -3.58 23.62 -10.25
N LEU A 755 -2.27 23.71 -9.96
CA LEU A 755 -1.76 23.82 -8.59
C LEU A 755 -2.35 25.04 -7.86
N ARG A 756 -2.54 26.17 -8.56
CA ARG A 756 -3.26 27.33 -8.03
C ARG A 756 -4.71 27.02 -7.66
N ALA A 757 -5.43 26.29 -8.51
CA ALA A 757 -6.80 25.90 -8.25
C ALA A 757 -6.90 24.92 -7.06
N LEU A 758 -5.99 23.94 -6.99
CA LEU A 758 -6.01 22.89 -5.96
C LEU A 758 -5.56 23.37 -4.57
N ARG A 759 -4.73 24.41 -4.49
CA ARG A 759 -4.26 24.97 -3.20
C ARG A 759 -5.37 25.44 -2.26
N GLN A 760 -6.55 25.75 -2.77
CA GLN A 760 -7.66 26.28 -1.97
C GLN A 760 -8.73 25.23 -1.58
N VAL A 761 -8.53 23.97 -1.97
CA VAL A 761 -9.47 22.87 -1.71
C VAL A 761 -8.82 21.75 -0.91
N ASP A 762 -9.67 20.89 -0.37
CA ASP A 762 -9.26 19.70 0.38
C ASP A 762 -9.53 18.40 -0.39
N ALA A 763 -10.32 18.52 -1.46
CA ALA A 763 -10.61 17.43 -2.35
C ALA A 763 -10.89 17.93 -3.78
N TRP A 764 -10.72 17.03 -4.75
CA TRP A 764 -11.11 17.28 -6.13
C TRP A 764 -11.66 16.02 -6.81
N ILE A 765 -12.66 16.21 -7.67
CA ILE A 765 -13.26 15.17 -8.51
C ILE A 765 -12.64 15.24 -9.90
N THR A 766 -12.28 14.09 -10.47
CA THR A 766 -11.76 13.99 -11.83
C THR A 766 -12.53 12.94 -12.66
N GLY A 767 -12.60 13.17 -13.98
CA GLY A 767 -13.21 12.26 -14.96
C GLY A 767 -12.35 11.06 -15.36
N LEU A 768 -11.44 10.62 -14.49
CA LEU A 768 -10.53 9.51 -14.78
C LEU A 768 -11.25 8.16 -14.74
N ARG A 769 -11.01 7.34 -15.76
CA ARG A 769 -11.57 5.98 -15.89
C ARG A 769 -10.44 4.98 -16.10
N ARG A 770 -10.56 3.78 -15.54
CA ARG A 770 -9.50 2.75 -15.61
C ARG A 770 -9.22 2.30 -17.05
N GLU A 771 -10.22 2.36 -17.94
CA GLU A 771 -10.05 1.99 -19.36
C GLU A 771 -9.25 3.00 -20.21
N GLN A 772 -9.03 4.23 -19.72
CA GLN A 772 -8.43 5.30 -20.52
C GLN A 772 -6.92 5.11 -20.78
N TRP A 773 -6.19 4.42 -19.89
CA TRP A 773 -4.74 4.21 -20.01
C TRP A 773 -4.19 3.11 -19.07
N ALA A 774 -3.15 2.36 -19.46
CA ALA A 774 -2.57 1.32 -18.60
C ALA A 774 -1.96 1.76 -17.28
N SER A 775 -1.47 3.00 -17.16
CA SER A 775 -0.97 3.45 -15.85
C SER A 775 -2.12 3.70 -14.86
N ARG A 776 -3.36 3.75 -15.36
CA ARG A 776 -4.58 4.09 -14.62
C ARG A 776 -5.39 2.86 -14.20
N GLN A 777 -4.94 1.64 -14.52
CA GLN A 777 -5.67 0.40 -14.21
C GLN A 777 -5.95 0.22 -12.71
N ASN A 778 -5.11 0.81 -11.86
CA ASN A 778 -5.19 0.70 -10.41
C ASN A 778 -5.79 1.94 -9.73
N ILE A 779 -6.31 2.91 -10.49
CA ILE A 779 -6.95 4.10 -9.90
C ILE A 779 -8.12 3.64 -9.02
N MET A 780 -8.13 4.15 -7.79
CA MET A 780 -9.23 3.94 -6.85
C MET A 780 -10.28 5.03 -7.04
N LYS A 781 -11.54 4.72 -6.73
CA LYS A 781 -12.61 5.74 -6.71
C LYS A 781 -12.31 6.87 -5.72
N ILE A 782 -11.56 6.57 -4.66
CA ILE A 782 -11.10 7.50 -3.63
C ILE A 782 -9.62 7.20 -3.40
N GLU A 783 -8.75 8.19 -3.49
CA GLU A 783 -7.31 8.04 -3.23
C GLU A 783 -6.70 9.34 -2.67
N VAL A 784 -5.54 9.23 -2.02
CA VAL A 784 -4.72 10.41 -1.68
C VAL A 784 -4.04 10.89 -2.96
N ASP A 785 -4.10 12.19 -3.19
CA ASP A 785 -3.29 12.83 -4.23
C ASP A 785 -1.93 13.24 -3.68
N HIS A 786 -0.97 12.31 -3.67
CA HIS A 786 0.38 12.59 -3.16
C HIS A 786 1.09 13.73 -3.92
N ASP A 787 0.59 14.10 -5.10
CA ASP A 787 1.22 15.03 -6.02
C ASP A 787 0.71 16.47 -5.85
N HIS A 788 -0.52 16.62 -5.38
CA HIS A 788 -1.20 17.92 -5.28
C HIS A 788 -1.47 18.30 -3.82
N GLY A 789 -0.46 18.20 -2.96
CA GLY A 789 -0.55 18.60 -1.56
C GLY A 789 -1.40 17.65 -0.71
N GLN A 790 -1.52 16.39 -1.12
CA GLN A 790 -2.16 15.31 -0.36
C GLN A 790 -3.64 15.55 -0.09
N ILE A 791 -4.29 16.21 -1.05
CA ILE A 791 -5.75 16.37 -1.06
C ILE A 791 -6.42 15.06 -1.45
N VAL A 792 -7.71 14.94 -1.17
CA VAL A 792 -8.48 13.75 -1.58
C VAL A 792 -8.80 13.84 -3.06
N LYS A 793 -8.42 12.82 -3.82
CA LYS A 793 -8.80 12.68 -5.22
C LYS A 793 -9.92 11.68 -5.35
N ILE A 794 -11.00 12.11 -5.98
CA ILE A 794 -12.19 11.29 -6.20
C ILE A 794 -12.33 11.04 -7.70
N ASN A 795 -12.46 9.77 -8.07
CA ASN A 795 -12.62 9.30 -9.45
C ASN A 795 -13.94 8.50 -9.55
N PRO A 796 -15.12 9.14 -9.51
CA PRO A 796 -16.40 8.43 -9.39
C PRO A 796 -16.70 7.48 -10.55
N LEU A 797 -16.14 7.78 -11.73
CA LEU A 797 -16.32 7.03 -12.97
C LEU A 797 -15.19 6.00 -13.19
N ALA A 798 -14.37 5.68 -12.16
CA ALA A 798 -13.20 4.82 -12.32
C ALA A 798 -13.53 3.46 -12.99
N ASP A 799 -14.71 2.90 -12.71
CA ASP A 799 -15.22 1.62 -13.22
C ASP A 799 -16.18 1.77 -14.42
N TRP A 800 -16.41 2.98 -14.95
CA TRP A 800 -17.28 3.22 -16.09
C TRP A 800 -16.57 3.03 -17.44
N THR A 801 -17.31 2.47 -18.39
CA THR A 801 -16.95 2.33 -19.82
C THR A 801 -17.31 3.58 -20.64
N GLU A 802 -16.67 3.76 -21.82
CA GLU A 802 -16.99 4.90 -22.72
C GLU A 802 -18.47 4.88 -23.11
N LYS A 803 -19.01 3.67 -23.30
CA LYS A 803 -20.42 3.45 -23.62
C LYS A 803 -21.35 3.95 -22.51
N GLU A 804 -21.03 3.67 -21.23
CA GLU A 804 -21.84 4.14 -20.10
C GLU A 804 -21.84 5.66 -19.98
N VAL A 805 -20.70 6.32 -20.23
CA VAL A 805 -20.60 7.80 -20.28
C VAL A 805 -21.53 8.37 -21.36
N TRP A 806 -21.45 7.85 -22.59
CA TRP A 806 -22.28 8.35 -23.68
C TRP A 806 -23.76 8.00 -23.53
N ASN A 807 -24.08 6.83 -22.98
CA ASN A 807 -25.46 6.46 -22.67
C ASN A 807 -26.04 7.45 -21.65
N TYR A 808 -25.31 7.76 -20.58
CA TYR A 808 -25.73 8.74 -19.60
C TYR A 808 -25.97 10.11 -20.22
N ILE A 809 -25.06 10.60 -21.06
CA ILE A 809 -25.19 11.89 -21.77
C ILE A 809 -26.48 11.92 -22.60
N LYS A 810 -26.76 10.87 -23.37
CA LYS A 810 -27.95 10.77 -24.23
C LYS A 810 -29.23 10.69 -23.43
N GLU A 811 -29.28 9.82 -22.42
CA GLU A 811 -30.46 9.58 -21.58
C GLU A 811 -30.83 10.82 -20.76
N ASN A 812 -29.83 11.53 -20.23
CA ASN A 812 -30.03 12.71 -19.37
C ASN A 812 -29.99 14.03 -20.13
N LYS A 813 -29.77 13.99 -21.45
CA LYS A 813 -29.67 15.17 -22.34
C LYS A 813 -28.61 16.19 -21.87
N VAL A 814 -27.48 15.67 -21.40
CA VAL A 814 -26.36 16.48 -20.90
C VAL A 814 -25.70 17.21 -22.09
N PRO A 815 -25.43 18.52 -22.01
CA PRO A 815 -24.67 19.20 -23.05
C PRO A 815 -23.24 18.65 -23.11
N TYR A 816 -22.67 18.55 -24.32
CA TYR A 816 -21.31 18.07 -24.52
C TYR A 816 -20.62 18.90 -25.61
N ASN A 817 -19.31 18.74 -25.73
CA ASN A 817 -18.51 19.50 -26.66
C ASN A 817 -18.75 19.04 -28.10
N GLU A 818 -19.13 19.96 -29.00
CA GLU A 818 -19.42 19.70 -30.41
C GLU A 818 -18.21 19.12 -31.19
N LEU A 819 -17.00 19.21 -30.64
CA LEU A 819 -15.82 18.55 -31.21
C LEU A 819 -15.98 17.02 -31.26
N TYR A 820 -16.74 16.39 -30.36
CA TYR A 820 -16.99 14.96 -30.43
C TYR A 820 -17.72 14.57 -31.73
N ASP A 821 -18.62 15.42 -32.23
CA ASP A 821 -19.33 15.20 -33.50
C ASP A 821 -18.39 15.34 -34.72
N LYS A 822 -17.22 15.95 -34.51
CA LYS A 822 -16.16 16.13 -35.52
C LYS A 822 -15.11 15.02 -35.47
N GLY A 823 -15.34 13.95 -34.70
CA GLY A 823 -14.43 12.80 -34.59
C GLY A 823 -13.31 12.97 -33.56
N PHE A 824 -13.41 13.95 -32.66
CA PHE A 824 -12.48 14.02 -31.52
C PHE A 824 -12.83 12.93 -30.50
N LYS A 825 -11.80 12.28 -29.95
CA LYS A 825 -11.93 11.29 -28.86
C LYS A 825 -11.31 11.73 -27.54
N SER A 826 -10.44 12.74 -27.58
CA SER A 826 -9.91 13.44 -26.43
C SER A 826 -9.76 14.91 -26.79
N ILE A 827 -10.14 15.81 -25.88
CA ILE A 827 -10.11 17.25 -26.12
C ILE A 827 -8.99 17.89 -25.28
N GLY A 828 -8.24 18.79 -25.89
CA GLY A 828 -7.13 19.50 -25.27
C GLY A 828 -6.94 20.87 -25.90
N CYS A 829 -5.71 21.40 -25.89
CA CYS A 829 -5.40 22.65 -26.58
C CYS A 829 -5.58 22.45 -28.10
N ALA A 830 -6.11 23.47 -28.79
CA ALA A 830 -6.31 23.51 -30.23
C ALA A 830 -5.08 23.15 -31.06
N PRO A 831 -3.87 23.66 -30.79
CA PRO A 831 -2.69 23.27 -31.55
C PRO A 831 -2.23 21.84 -31.27
N CYS A 832 -2.69 21.22 -30.17
CA CYS A 832 -2.17 19.96 -29.64
C CYS A 832 -3.12 18.77 -29.83
N THR A 833 -4.27 18.97 -30.47
CA THR A 833 -5.32 17.96 -30.56
C THR A 833 -5.84 17.89 -31.99
N ARG A 834 -6.25 16.72 -32.46
CA ARG A 834 -6.94 16.53 -33.74
C ARG A 834 -8.01 15.44 -33.64
N PRO A 835 -8.97 15.37 -34.59
CA PRO A 835 -9.81 14.20 -34.78
C PRO A 835 -8.99 12.93 -35.03
N VAL A 836 -9.54 11.80 -34.61
CA VAL A 836 -8.96 10.47 -34.84
C VAL A 836 -9.88 9.68 -35.77
N SER A 837 -9.29 8.80 -36.56
CA SER A 837 -10.06 7.94 -37.48
C SER A 837 -10.72 6.79 -36.72
N GLU A 838 -11.75 6.18 -37.31
CA GLU A 838 -12.36 4.98 -36.75
C GLU A 838 -11.32 3.85 -36.61
N GLY A 839 -11.20 3.27 -35.41
CA GLY A 839 -10.19 2.25 -35.09
C GLY A 839 -8.79 2.77 -34.76
N GLU A 840 -8.53 4.08 -34.88
CA GLU A 840 -7.29 4.71 -34.40
C GLU A 840 -7.33 4.81 -32.86
N ASP A 841 -6.17 4.70 -32.20
CA ASP A 841 -6.08 4.86 -30.74
C ASP A 841 -6.74 6.19 -30.29
N PRO A 842 -7.65 6.20 -29.31
CA PRO A 842 -8.37 7.41 -28.90
C PRO A 842 -7.48 8.59 -28.48
N ARG A 843 -6.24 8.34 -28.02
CA ARG A 843 -5.28 9.36 -27.61
C ARG A 843 -4.29 9.76 -28.72
N SER A 844 -4.26 9.06 -29.85
CA SER A 844 -3.42 9.40 -31.03
C SER A 844 -3.63 10.83 -31.55
N GLY A 845 -4.81 11.40 -31.31
CA GLY A 845 -5.12 12.80 -31.64
C GLY A 845 -4.33 13.81 -30.83
N ARG A 846 -3.72 13.42 -29.70
CA ARG A 846 -2.95 14.29 -28.80
C ARG A 846 -1.49 14.35 -29.21
N TRP A 847 -0.95 15.56 -29.36
CA TRP A 847 0.42 15.81 -29.84
C TRP A 847 0.76 14.95 -31.05
N TRP A 848 -0.15 14.94 -32.01
CA TRP A 848 -0.19 14.01 -33.15
C TRP A 848 1.05 14.05 -34.05
N TRP A 849 1.87 15.10 -33.95
CA TRP A 849 3.14 15.25 -34.68
C TRP A 849 4.30 14.50 -34.00
N GLU A 850 4.22 14.24 -32.70
CA GLU A 850 5.28 13.56 -31.97
C GLU A 850 5.16 12.05 -32.20
N LYS A 851 6.25 11.45 -32.66
CA LYS A 851 6.36 10.00 -32.79
C LYS A 851 7.00 9.47 -31.51
N ASP A 852 6.33 8.48 -30.92
CA ASP A 852 6.84 7.72 -29.77
C ASP A 852 7.19 8.58 -28.54
N ALA A 853 6.37 9.57 -28.21
CA ALA A 853 6.51 10.36 -26.98
C ALA A 853 5.29 10.12 -26.07
N PRO A 854 5.47 10.12 -24.73
CA PRO A 854 4.35 10.00 -23.79
C PRO A 854 3.27 11.04 -24.05
N LYS A 855 2.07 10.56 -24.40
CA LYS A 855 0.89 11.40 -24.69
C LYS A 855 0.20 11.84 -23.40
N GLU A 856 0.96 12.44 -22.50
CA GLU A 856 0.47 13.04 -21.25
C GLU A 856 0.94 14.48 -21.07
N CYS A 857 0.17 15.28 -20.33
CA CYS A 857 0.44 16.71 -20.12
C CYS A 857 0.94 17.08 -18.73
N GLY A 858 1.05 16.12 -17.80
CA GLY A 858 1.52 16.38 -16.44
C GLY A 858 0.42 16.63 -15.38
N MET A 859 -0.85 16.84 -15.77
CA MET A 859 -1.93 17.20 -14.81
C MET A 859 -2.42 16.06 -13.90
N HIS A 860 -2.27 14.83 -14.37
CA HIS A 860 -2.59 13.61 -13.61
C HIS A 860 -1.38 12.68 -13.56
N CYS A 861 -0.20 13.23 -13.86
CA CYS A 861 1.06 12.51 -13.72
C CYS A 861 1.53 12.71 -12.30
N SER A 862 1.99 11.65 -11.67
CA SER A 862 2.56 11.81 -10.34
C SER A 862 3.83 12.65 -10.40
N LEU A 863 4.09 13.47 -9.38
CA LEU A 863 5.40 14.06 -9.08
C LEU A 863 6.47 12.96 -9.09
N GLU A 864 6.10 11.71 -8.82
CA GLU A 864 6.93 10.50 -8.94
C GLU A 864 7.32 10.13 -10.38
N THR A 865 6.72 10.71 -11.42
CA THR A 865 7.29 10.66 -12.78
C THR A 865 8.43 11.66 -12.96
N GLY A 866 8.66 12.56 -11.99
CA GLY A 866 9.94 13.13 -11.55
C GLY A 866 10.82 13.88 -12.54
N GLY A 867 10.51 13.87 -13.83
CA GLY A 867 11.34 14.47 -14.87
C GLY A 867 10.81 15.83 -15.32
N PHE A 868 9.50 15.96 -15.54
CA PHE A 868 8.98 17.03 -16.39
C PHE A 868 9.02 18.42 -15.75
N GLU A 869 8.72 18.51 -14.46
CA GLU A 869 8.73 19.78 -13.72
C GLU A 869 10.15 20.25 -13.46
N ARG A 870 11.07 19.33 -13.12
CA ARG A 870 12.49 19.64 -12.94
C ARG A 870 13.14 20.08 -14.25
N ILE A 871 12.75 19.48 -15.38
CA ILE A 871 13.19 19.93 -16.71
C ILE A 871 12.63 21.33 -16.99
N ALA A 872 11.34 21.57 -16.73
CA ALA A 872 10.72 22.87 -16.95
C ALA A 872 11.34 23.98 -16.08
N ASP A 873 11.50 23.73 -14.78
CA ASP A 873 12.09 24.67 -13.82
C ASP A 873 13.58 24.92 -14.10
N LYS A 874 14.33 23.88 -14.49
CA LYS A 874 15.72 24.02 -14.94
C LYS A 874 15.80 24.89 -16.20
N VAL A 875 14.96 24.60 -17.20
CA VAL A 875 14.94 25.35 -18.46
C VAL A 875 14.53 26.82 -18.22
N LEU A 876 13.59 27.08 -17.31
CA LEU A 876 13.25 28.46 -16.90
C LEU A 876 14.38 29.13 -16.09
N GLY A 877 15.09 28.37 -15.27
CA GLY A 877 16.26 28.83 -14.53
C GLY A 877 17.42 29.22 -15.44
N ASP A 878 17.62 28.50 -16.55
CA ASP A 878 18.67 28.76 -17.53
C ASP A 878 18.39 30.00 -18.43
N ILE A 879 17.16 30.56 -18.38
CA ILE A 879 16.76 31.79 -19.10
C ILE A 879 16.95 33.06 -18.25
N LYS A 880 17.04 32.91 -16.92
CA LYS A 880 17.33 34.02 -15.99
C LYS A 880 18.83 34.27 -15.90
#